data_AF-A0A535XWT1-F1
#
_entry.id   AF-A0A535XWT1-F1
#
_cell.length_a   1.000
_cell.length_b   1.000
_cell.length_c   1.000
_cell.angle_alpha   90.00
_cell.angle_beta   90.00
_cell.angle_gamma   90.00
#
_symmetry.space_group_name_H-M   'P 1'
#
loop_
_entity.id
_entity.type
_entity.pdbx_description
1 polymer ?
#
loop_
_entity_poly.entity_id
_entity_poly.type
_entity_poly.pdbx_seq_one_letter_code
_entity_poly.pdbx_strand_id
1 'polypeptide(L)'
;MSAHNDLVRRVDKPAAHHRILCPTLVGRETELAALDALLAEALRGAGRTVLIAGDAGIGKSRLLAAFLAHARPRGARILHGQCNKAEARRPFGPFVDSLHGVTDVPRGPESQANAFTDPDMRYRSLRFFATTFADLTRRAPIVVAIDDLHWADEGTLELFEYLTKALQDRTALLVGTYRTEELHRLHPLRAVLTALSRGRLADTLTLGPLSADETSEMTHAALGLGAAVPKELVQTIHERCEGNPFFTEEILKALVETKRLVYRDGGWHHEGRVGDMVLPSSVRDTLQDRFAGLRESARQALRIAAVIGPSFDFALLRQVTRMSDDALTLALREAVEAQLIDESDSSETDVFRFHHALTRESVLAELLSRERRLLHRDTALALEERAGADRESDAEELAYHYDEAGMADQAFRYHDLAGRRAARLFAFAQAHRHLARALELAPDGADLADLQLRFAQAAFRTGEGHEAMRAAEEARRAYDARGDVGRTGVVLSVLSGIHIYFGEADEATRLGDEAIRLLEPLGETAELAEAYRQRNLEDTVSNTLRTADAFRGPVQWADRVVEIGRRLHRPDIQTDGLRQRGFGLVRDGRSEGMKDLETALALAYESGAPELVFACRLALMSATTLLGRAPEERRRLYEDAVAHAHEHGYVGGLLSALEVEQAIASGDFDRALRVSRLLVPDSNVSAEVGLRIALVEVARRGPEAMPDLDALRSRLLKGPPAWTSFAATSAQPLLLADDPGAAIEHAELAVKPLTEGSWRWSLDVAVVLGVEAARRLSDRSLLDRWIALAMHGVPAPIESRERQARRAYGGVLLAEQTGDLDSAMRLAELSVEMLAEGQWPFVWTIACLHRAELLLQRRHPEDEAAARADLEAVIAFWRRGGATWFLGRLAAWARAHDLSMPPVPRRAASVKTALTPREREVADLIAEGFTNRQIATRLVISERTAESHVERIMDKLAVRNRAEIAARVGAAGRA
;
A
#
# COMPACT_ATOMS: atom_id res chain seq x y z
N MET A 1 23.61 44.28 -25.88
CA MET A 1 24.80 43.41 -25.79
C MET A 1 25.68 43.87 -24.63
N SER A 2 25.77 43.03 -23.60
CA SER A 2 26.63 43.14 -22.40
C SER A 2 25.96 43.60 -21.10
N ALA A 3 25.10 42.72 -20.56
CA ALA A 3 24.80 42.60 -19.13
C ALA A 3 24.21 41.20 -18.83
N HIS A 4 24.73 40.16 -19.49
CA HIS A 4 24.20 38.78 -19.39
C HIS A 4 25.29 37.73 -19.12
N ASN A 5 26.43 38.14 -18.51
CA ASN A 5 27.59 37.26 -18.38
C ASN A 5 28.17 37.12 -16.95
N ASP A 6 27.47 37.56 -15.90
CA ASP A 6 27.99 37.54 -14.52
C ASP A 6 27.24 36.62 -13.53
N LEU A 7 26.33 35.75 -13.99
CA LEU A 7 25.56 34.85 -13.10
C LEU A 7 25.88 33.35 -13.21
N VAL A 8 26.89 32.94 -14.00
CA VAL A 8 27.18 31.50 -14.25
C VAL A 8 28.53 31.03 -13.67
N ARG A 9 29.18 31.78 -12.78
CA ARG A 9 30.44 31.37 -12.15
C ARG A 9 30.46 31.52 -10.63
N ARG A 10 29.60 30.76 -9.95
CA ARG A 10 29.86 30.24 -8.59
C ARG A 10 29.21 28.86 -8.44
N VAL A 11 29.72 27.88 -9.19
CA VAL A 11 29.63 26.48 -8.74
C VAL A 11 30.85 26.27 -7.89
N ASP A 12 30.66 26.38 -6.57
CA ASP A 12 31.69 26.04 -5.59
C ASP A 12 32.19 24.62 -5.86
N LYS A 13 33.52 24.47 -5.91
CA LYS A 13 34.18 23.17 -5.85
C LYS A 13 33.69 22.45 -4.58
N PRO A 14 33.29 21.16 -4.63
CA PRO A 14 32.99 20.44 -3.41
C PRO A 14 34.27 20.27 -2.59
N ALA A 15 34.32 21.00 -1.47
CA ALA A 15 35.27 20.78 -0.40
C ALA A 15 35.06 19.39 0.22
N ALA A 16 36.16 18.80 0.71
CA ALA A 16 36.22 17.50 1.34
C ALA A 16 35.23 17.31 2.51
N HIS A 17 34.77 16.06 2.67
CA HIS A 17 34.04 15.47 3.81
C HIS A 17 32.63 16.01 4.11
N HIS A 18 31.65 15.74 3.23
CA HIS A 18 30.26 15.64 3.69
C HIS A 18 30.12 14.35 4.52
N ARG A 19 29.76 14.47 5.81
CA ARG A 19 29.30 13.31 6.58
C ARG A 19 27.94 12.90 6.02
N ILE A 20 27.89 11.78 5.30
CA ILE A 20 26.65 11.14 4.87
C ILE A 20 26.03 10.50 6.11
N LEU A 21 25.34 11.32 6.89
CA LEU A 21 24.55 10.91 8.04
C LEU A 21 23.19 11.54 7.85
N CYS A 22 22.13 10.75 8.06
CA CYS A 22 20.80 11.34 8.13
C CYS A 22 20.82 12.41 9.24
N PRO A 23 20.29 13.62 9.02
CA PRO A 23 20.23 14.65 10.06
C PRO A 23 18.95 14.55 10.91
N THR A 24 17.93 13.85 10.42
CA THR A 24 16.62 13.69 11.08
C THR A 24 16.47 12.30 11.69
N LEU A 25 15.48 12.13 12.57
CA LEU A 25 15.04 10.81 13.01
C LEU A 25 13.88 10.40 12.11
N VAL A 26 13.95 9.23 11.48
CA VAL A 26 12.99 8.76 10.47
C VAL A 26 12.36 7.45 10.95
N GLY A 27 11.03 7.31 10.80
CA GLY A 27 10.30 6.07 11.08
C GLY A 27 10.28 5.66 12.55
N ARG A 28 10.31 6.64 13.46
CA ARG A 28 10.38 6.44 14.92
C ARG A 28 9.42 7.32 15.70
N GLU A 29 8.41 7.88 15.03
CA GLU A 29 7.43 8.80 15.61
C GLU A 29 6.59 8.11 16.67
N THR A 30 6.25 6.83 16.45
CA THR A 30 5.43 6.03 17.36
C THR A 30 6.18 5.73 18.65
N GLU A 31 7.43 5.28 18.55
CA GLU A 31 8.28 4.96 19.69
C GLU A 31 8.65 6.21 20.48
N LEU A 32 8.93 7.32 19.79
CA LEU A 32 9.18 8.61 20.44
C LEU A 32 7.93 9.12 21.16
N ALA A 33 6.74 8.96 20.58
CA ALA A 33 5.48 9.30 21.24
C ALA A 33 5.19 8.40 22.46
N ALA A 34 5.56 7.11 22.40
CA ALA A 34 5.44 6.20 23.53
C ALA A 34 6.37 6.61 24.69
N LEU A 35 7.63 6.93 24.39
CA LEU A 35 8.58 7.47 25.38
C LEU A 35 8.08 8.80 25.99
N ASP A 36 7.50 9.69 25.17
CA ASP A 36 6.90 10.94 25.63
C ASP A 36 5.68 10.71 26.53
N ALA A 37 4.87 9.69 26.26
CA ALA A 37 3.73 9.31 27.11
C ALA A 37 4.21 8.79 28.48
N LEU A 38 5.22 7.92 28.50
CA LEU A 38 5.84 7.42 29.71
C LEU A 38 6.50 8.54 30.53
N LEU A 39 7.14 9.49 29.86
CA LEU A 39 7.65 10.70 30.49
C LEU A 39 6.53 11.51 31.12
N ALA A 40 5.41 11.72 30.42
CA ALA A 40 4.28 12.48 30.97
C ALA A 40 3.66 11.81 32.21
N GLU A 41 3.68 10.48 32.28
CA GLU A 41 3.28 9.74 33.47
C GLU A 41 4.28 9.88 34.62
N ALA A 42 5.57 9.74 34.33
CA ALA A 42 6.64 9.98 35.30
C ALA A 42 6.58 11.41 35.87
N LEU A 43 6.32 12.41 35.04
CA LEU A 43 6.15 13.80 35.47
C LEU A 43 4.96 14.00 36.43
N ARG A 44 3.95 13.12 36.40
CA ARG A 44 2.80 13.14 37.33
C ARG A 44 3.05 12.37 38.64
N GLY A 45 4.26 11.86 38.85
CA GLY A 45 4.65 11.13 40.07
C GLY A 45 4.48 9.62 40.00
N ALA A 46 4.09 9.07 38.84
CA ALA A 46 4.07 7.64 38.58
C ALA A 46 5.35 7.25 37.84
N GLY A 47 6.40 6.89 38.58
CA GLY A 47 7.69 6.54 38.03
C GLY A 47 7.60 5.35 37.09
N ARG A 48 8.29 5.44 35.95
CA ARG A 48 8.27 4.41 34.90
C ARG A 48 9.68 3.92 34.61
N THR A 49 9.77 2.68 34.15
CA THR A 49 10.98 2.12 33.56
C THR A 49 10.66 1.67 32.15
N VAL A 50 11.52 1.98 31.19
CA VAL A 50 11.38 1.57 29.80
C VAL A 50 12.68 0.98 29.27
N LEU A 51 12.55 -0.14 28.59
CA LEU A 51 13.63 -0.84 27.93
C LEU A 51 13.48 -0.69 26.42
N ILE A 52 14.50 -0.16 25.74
CA ILE A 52 14.56 -0.02 24.30
C ILE A 52 15.39 -1.18 23.74
N ALA A 53 14.73 -2.12 23.10
CA ALA A 53 15.31 -3.33 22.52
C ALA A 53 15.42 -3.20 21.00
N GLY A 54 16.35 -3.94 20.41
CA GLY A 54 16.45 -4.08 18.96
C GLY A 54 17.89 -4.33 18.52
N ASP A 55 18.08 -4.61 17.24
CA ASP A 55 19.36 -5.09 16.74
C ASP A 55 20.43 -3.99 16.61
N ALA A 56 21.69 -4.37 16.43
CA ALA A 56 22.79 -3.46 16.17
C ALA A 56 22.46 -2.54 14.99
N GLY A 57 22.74 -1.25 15.14
CA GLY A 57 22.51 -0.28 14.07
C GLY A 57 21.06 0.14 13.85
N ILE A 58 20.07 -0.48 14.50
CA ILE A 58 18.63 -0.21 14.29
C ILE A 58 18.16 1.20 14.71
N GLY A 59 19.02 1.98 15.37
CA GLY A 59 18.76 3.36 15.76
C GLY A 59 18.42 3.61 17.25
N LYS A 60 18.65 2.64 18.15
CA LYS A 60 18.37 2.76 19.60
C LYS A 60 18.94 4.02 20.24
N SER A 61 20.26 4.23 20.14
CA SER A 61 20.93 5.41 20.73
C SER A 61 20.46 6.72 20.10
N ARG A 62 20.05 6.70 18.82
CA ARG A 62 19.56 7.88 18.11
C ARG A 62 18.14 8.26 18.54
N LEU A 63 17.27 7.27 18.73
CA LEU A 63 15.96 7.45 19.37
C LEU A 63 16.11 7.96 20.80
N LEU A 64 17.01 7.36 21.58
CA LEU A 64 17.29 7.80 22.95
C LEU A 64 17.75 9.26 22.97
N ALA A 65 18.71 9.65 22.12
CA ALA A 65 19.18 11.02 22.04
C ALA A 65 18.06 12.02 21.67
N ALA A 66 17.21 11.67 20.69
CA ALA A 66 16.06 12.49 20.31
C ALA A 66 15.06 12.64 21.47
N PHE A 67 14.75 11.56 22.18
CA PHE A 67 13.90 11.57 23.36
C PHE A 67 14.49 12.43 24.49
N LEU A 68 15.79 12.29 24.80
CA LEU A 68 16.45 13.09 25.82
C LEU A 68 16.43 14.59 25.47
N ALA A 69 16.52 14.94 24.19
CA ALA A 69 16.35 16.31 23.71
C ALA A 69 14.91 16.84 23.90
N HIS A 70 13.89 16.00 23.74
CA HIS A 70 12.49 16.33 24.03
C HIS A 70 12.16 16.44 25.53
N ALA A 71 12.86 15.66 26.38
CA ALA A 71 12.63 15.64 27.82
C ALA A 71 13.13 16.90 28.53
N ARG A 72 14.24 17.51 28.06
CA ARG A 72 14.85 18.71 28.68
C ARG A 72 13.90 19.92 28.75
N PRO A 73 13.23 20.37 27.66
CA PRO A 73 12.29 21.49 27.72
C PRO A 73 11.07 21.25 28.62
N ARG A 74 10.75 19.98 28.92
CA ARG A 74 9.63 19.61 29.80
C ARG A 74 10.00 19.62 31.29
N GLY A 75 11.18 20.16 31.62
CA GLY A 75 11.63 20.36 33.00
C GLY A 75 12.30 19.15 33.64
N ALA A 76 12.57 18.08 32.87
CA ALA A 76 13.26 16.92 33.38
C ALA A 76 14.79 17.09 33.36
N ARG A 77 15.44 16.71 34.46
CA ARG A 77 16.90 16.63 34.55
C ARG A 77 17.38 15.32 33.93
N ILE A 78 18.28 15.41 32.96
CA ILE A 78 18.81 14.23 32.25
C ILE A 78 20.10 13.75 32.89
N LEU A 79 20.15 12.47 33.25
CA LEU A 79 21.30 11.75 33.79
C LEU A 79 21.58 10.59 32.82
N HIS A 80 22.69 10.62 32.09
CA HIS A 80 22.96 9.68 31.00
C HIS A 80 24.29 8.97 31.20
N GLY A 81 24.28 7.64 31.19
CA GLY A 81 25.45 6.78 31.23
C GLY A 81 25.46 5.79 30.07
N GLN A 82 26.63 5.26 29.73
CA GLN A 82 26.80 4.29 28.65
C GLN A 82 27.64 3.11 29.12
N CYS A 83 27.25 1.90 28.74
CA CYS A 83 28.03 0.69 29.01
C CYS A 83 28.98 0.40 27.84
N ASN A 84 30.28 0.29 28.13
CA ASN A 84 31.30 -0.01 27.12
C ASN A 84 31.94 -1.38 27.37
N LYS A 85 32.12 -2.18 26.31
CA LYS A 85 32.76 -3.51 26.37
C LYS A 85 34.16 -3.49 27.02
N ALA A 86 34.94 -2.42 26.80
CA ALA A 86 36.28 -2.28 27.38
C ALA A 86 36.28 -1.90 28.88
N GLU A 87 35.17 -1.36 29.39
CA GLU A 87 35.03 -0.82 30.75
C GLU A 87 34.06 -1.62 31.61
N ALA A 88 33.54 -2.74 31.10
CA ALA A 88 32.60 -3.68 31.75
C ALA A 88 33.10 -4.29 33.08
N ARG A 89 34.26 -3.88 33.59
CA ARG A 89 34.84 -4.27 34.88
C ARG A 89 34.71 -3.19 35.96
N ARG A 90 33.97 -2.10 35.70
CA ARG A 90 33.67 -1.04 36.68
C ARG A 90 32.22 -1.17 37.17
N PRO A 91 31.98 -1.83 38.33
CA PRO A 91 30.64 -1.91 38.89
C PRO A 91 30.03 -0.54 39.09
N PHE A 92 28.77 -0.38 38.69
CA PHE A 92 27.99 0.85 38.70
C PHE A 92 28.54 1.98 37.82
N GLY A 93 29.58 1.75 37.03
CA GLY A 93 30.27 2.76 36.21
C GLY A 93 29.31 3.68 35.44
N PRO A 94 28.37 3.13 34.65
CA PRO A 94 27.41 3.95 33.90
C PRO A 94 26.54 4.86 34.78
N PHE A 95 26.21 4.45 36.01
CA PHE A 95 25.44 5.28 36.94
C PHE A 95 26.30 6.36 37.59
N VAL A 96 27.55 6.06 37.91
CA VAL A 96 28.53 7.07 38.36
C VAL A 96 28.72 8.12 37.26
N ASP A 97 28.90 7.67 36.02
CA ASP A 97 29.07 8.54 34.86
C ASP A 97 27.85 9.44 34.66
N SER A 98 26.64 8.90 34.87
CA SER A 98 25.39 9.66 34.78
C SER A 98 25.27 10.81 35.79
N LEU A 99 26.00 10.74 36.91
CA LEU A 99 26.02 11.75 37.97
C LEU A 99 27.16 12.77 37.78
N HIS A 100 28.04 12.60 36.79
CA HIS A 100 29.08 13.58 36.50
C HIS A 100 28.49 14.96 36.16
N GLY A 101 28.99 16.00 36.83
CA GLY A 101 28.47 17.37 36.70
C GLY A 101 27.26 17.71 37.57
N VAL A 102 26.79 16.78 38.41
CA VAL A 102 25.75 17.03 39.42
C VAL A 102 26.40 17.53 40.72
N THR A 103 26.24 18.82 41.05
CA THR A 103 26.94 19.48 42.18
C THR A 103 26.39 19.17 43.57
N ASP A 104 25.20 18.59 43.66
CA ASP A 104 24.44 18.52 44.91
C ASP A 104 24.16 17.08 45.36
N VAL A 105 25.01 16.14 44.95
CA VAL A 105 24.94 14.73 45.33
C VAL A 105 25.95 14.48 46.45
N PRO A 106 25.57 13.78 47.54
CA PRO A 106 26.51 13.38 48.58
C PRO A 106 27.65 12.56 47.98
N ARG A 107 28.90 12.75 48.43
CA ARG A 107 30.00 11.86 48.02
C ARG A 107 29.71 10.44 48.48
N GLY A 108 29.58 9.52 47.53
CA GLY A 108 29.29 8.11 47.78
C GLY A 108 30.50 7.27 48.20
N PRO A 109 30.31 5.99 48.53
CA PRO A 109 31.36 5.03 48.90
C PRO A 109 32.31 4.63 47.73
N GLU A 110 32.18 5.30 46.59
CA GLU A 110 32.79 5.02 45.27
C GLU A 110 34.33 5.10 45.22
N SER A 111 34.97 5.43 46.34
CA SER A 111 36.42 5.60 46.46
C SER A 111 37.19 4.30 46.76
N GLN A 112 36.55 3.13 46.84
CA GLN A 112 37.21 1.88 47.21
C GLN A 112 36.87 0.69 46.30
N ALA A 113 37.84 0.24 45.50
CA ALA A 113 37.74 -0.89 44.58
C ALA A 113 37.47 -2.27 45.25
N ASN A 114 37.61 -2.37 46.57
CA ASN A 114 37.40 -3.61 47.34
C ASN A 114 35.99 -3.78 47.93
N ALA A 115 35.05 -2.86 47.65
CA ALA A 115 33.69 -2.89 48.21
C ALA A 115 32.79 -4.04 47.69
N PHE A 116 33.26 -4.82 46.72
CA PHE A 116 32.39 -5.67 45.88
C PHE A 116 32.38 -7.15 46.25
N THR A 117 33.03 -7.59 47.33
CA THR A 117 32.92 -8.98 47.84
C THR A 117 32.15 -9.06 49.16
N ASP A 118 31.86 -7.92 49.79
CA ASP A 118 31.11 -7.81 51.05
C ASP A 118 29.61 -7.50 50.77
N PRO A 119 28.67 -8.41 51.11
CA PRO A 119 27.24 -8.20 50.98
C PRO A 119 26.72 -6.91 51.63
N ASP A 120 27.30 -6.48 52.76
CA ASP A 120 26.88 -5.27 53.48
C ASP A 120 27.27 -4.00 52.70
N MET A 121 28.44 -3.99 52.07
CA MET A 121 28.87 -2.88 51.20
C MET A 121 28.09 -2.81 49.89
N ARG A 122 27.73 -3.97 49.31
CA ARG A 122 26.85 -4.05 48.12
C ARG A 122 25.47 -3.45 48.40
N TYR A 123 24.83 -3.87 49.50
CA TYR A 123 23.52 -3.33 49.90
C TYR A 123 23.57 -1.82 50.20
N ARG A 124 24.63 -1.35 50.88
CA ARG A 124 24.85 0.09 51.12
C ARG A 124 24.99 0.88 49.82
N SER A 125 25.66 0.32 48.80
CA SER A 125 25.85 0.96 47.50
C SER A 125 24.54 1.06 46.73
N LEU A 126 23.75 -0.01 46.66
CA LEU A 126 22.40 0.00 46.05
C LEU A 126 21.49 1.05 46.72
N ARG A 127 21.46 1.06 48.05
CA ARG A 127 20.67 2.02 48.82
C ARG A 127 21.16 3.46 48.65
N PHE A 128 22.47 3.67 48.54
CA PHE A 128 23.06 4.98 48.27
C PHE A 128 22.58 5.54 46.93
N PHE A 129 22.65 4.77 45.84
CA PHE A 129 22.15 5.22 44.54
C PHE A 129 20.64 5.47 44.58
N ALA A 130 19.84 4.57 45.14
CA ALA A 130 18.40 4.75 45.22
C ALA A 130 17.99 5.99 46.02
N THR A 131 18.61 6.23 47.17
CA THR A 131 18.37 7.45 47.95
C THR A 131 18.83 8.70 47.22
N THR A 132 19.98 8.65 46.54
CA THR A 132 20.50 9.76 45.74
C THR A 132 19.55 10.13 44.59
N PHE A 133 19.12 9.16 43.77
CA PHE A 133 18.18 9.42 42.68
C PHE A 133 16.80 9.87 43.22
N ALA A 134 16.31 9.27 44.30
CA ALA A 134 15.07 9.73 44.95
C ALA A 134 15.20 11.16 45.51
N ASP A 135 16.35 11.54 46.03
CA ASP A 135 16.61 12.90 46.50
C ASP A 135 16.61 13.92 45.36
N LEU A 136 17.14 13.56 44.20
CA LEU A 136 17.10 14.40 43.01
C LEU A 136 15.66 14.64 42.52
N THR A 137 14.78 13.62 42.60
CA THR A 137 13.36 13.75 42.20
C THR A 137 12.57 14.79 43.00
N ARG A 138 13.00 15.09 44.24
CA ARG A 138 12.35 16.12 45.08
C ARG A 138 12.56 17.54 44.57
N ARG A 139 13.57 17.76 43.72
CA ARG A 139 13.92 19.09 43.20
C ARG A 139 13.39 19.30 41.79
N ALA A 140 13.55 18.29 40.94
CA ALA A 140 13.02 18.26 39.60
C ALA A 140 12.79 16.80 39.18
N PRO A 141 11.82 16.53 38.28
CA PRO A 141 11.71 15.22 37.67
C PRO A 141 13.03 14.81 36.99
N ILE A 142 13.36 13.52 37.01
CA ILE A 142 14.62 13.03 36.43
C ILE A 142 14.36 11.99 35.33
N VAL A 143 15.24 11.97 34.34
CA VAL A 143 15.37 10.86 33.39
C VAL A 143 16.76 10.26 33.57
N VAL A 144 16.83 8.99 33.97
CA VAL A 144 18.07 8.23 34.08
C VAL A 144 18.14 7.30 32.88
N ALA A 145 19.07 7.54 31.96
CA ALA A 145 19.22 6.75 30.75
C ALA A 145 20.56 6.00 30.77
N ILE A 146 20.51 4.68 30.59
CA ILE A 146 21.69 3.82 30.49
C ILE A 146 21.70 3.13 29.13
N ASP A 147 22.65 3.50 28.29
CA ASP A 147 22.81 2.94 26.94
C ASP A 147 23.61 1.61 26.99
N ASP A 148 23.24 0.67 26.14
CA ASP A 148 23.90 -0.61 25.90
C ASP A 148 24.04 -1.54 27.14
N LEU A 149 22.98 -1.73 27.92
CA LEU A 149 22.94 -2.57 29.14
C LEU A 149 23.47 -4.01 28.97
N HIS A 150 23.52 -4.54 27.75
CA HIS A 150 24.10 -5.86 27.49
C HIS A 150 25.61 -5.91 27.77
N TRP A 151 26.33 -4.78 27.75
CA TRP A 151 27.73 -4.71 28.17
C TRP A 151 27.93 -4.45 29.68
N ALA A 152 26.86 -4.34 30.46
CA ALA A 152 26.93 -4.04 31.89
C ALA A 152 27.38 -5.26 32.72
N ASP A 153 28.10 -5.00 33.81
CA ASP A 153 28.44 -6.02 34.81
C ASP A 153 27.24 -6.39 35.69
N GLU A 154 27.34 -7.51 36.41
CA GLU A 154 26.28 -8.02 37.29
C GLU A 154 25.81 -7.01 38.34
N GLY A 155 26.72 -6.22 38.92
CA GLY A 155 26.37 -5.21 39.92
C GLY A 155 25.59 -4.04 39.30
N THR A 156 26.00 -3.56 38.13
CA THR A 156 25.26 -2.53 37.38
C THR A 156 23.85 -3.00 37.00
N LEU A 157 23.71 -4.25 36.57
CA LEU A 157 22.42 -4.87 36.24
C LEU A 157 21.53 -5.02 37.48
N GLU A 158 22.09 -5.46 38.61
CA GLU A 158 21.40 -5.52 39.90
C GLU A 158 20.92 -4.14 40.36
N LEU A 159 21.74 -3.10 40.20
CA LEU A 159 21.36 -1.73 40.50
C LEU A 159 20.24 -1.22 39.59
N PHE A 160 20.28 -1.53 38.30
CA PHE A 160 19.20 -1.16 37.38
C PHE A 160 17.87 -1.79 37.81
N GLU A 161 17.87 -3.07 38.20
CA GLU A 161 16.68 -3.74 38.74
C GLU A 161 16.21 -3.12 40.07
N TYR A 162 17.15 -2.79 40.95
CA TYR A 162 16.85 -2.19 42.26
C TYR A 162 16.23 -0.79 42.11
N LEU A 163 16.80 0.07 41.25
CA LEU A 163 16.30 1.41 40.97
C LEU A 163 14.91 1.40 40.33
N THR A 164 14.66 0.42 39.47
CA THR A 164 13.33 0.22 38.87
C THR A 164 12.24 0.13 39.94
N LYS A 165 12.49 -0.57 41.06
CA LYS A 165 11.54 -0.69 42.18
C LYS A 165 11.56 0.55 43.08
N ALA A 166 12.73 1.11 43.36
CA ALA A 166 12.87 2.24 44.29
C ALA A 166 12.26 3.56 43.77
N LEU A 167 12.12 3.70 42.45
CA LEU A 167 11.69 4.94 41.80
C LEU A 167 10.22 4.92 41.32
N GLN A 168 9.45 3.84 41.56
CA GLN A 168 8.08 3.69 41.02
C GLN A 168 7.09 4.76 41.49
N ASP A 169 7.23 5.27 42.72
CA ASP A 169 6.37 6.31 43.29
C ASP A 169 7.03 7.70 43.25
N ARG A 170 7.95 7.91 42.31
CA ARG A 170 8.74 9.14 42.17
C ARG A 170 8.56 9.76 40.80
N THR A 171 8.91 11.04 40.67
CA THR A 171 8.95 11.74 39.38
C THR A 171 10.19 11.36 38.56
N ALA A 172 10.33 10.08 38.24
CA ALA A 172 11.51 9.51 37.59
C ALA A 172 11.14 8.60 36.41
N LEU A 173 11.90 8.71 35.33
CA LEU A 173 11.88 7.76 34.21
C LEU A 173 13.24 7.09 34.09
N LEU A 174 13.30 5.78 34.25
CA LEU A 174 14.49 4.96 34.00
C LEU A 174 14.43 4.40 32.57
N VAL A 175 15.46 4.62 31.77
CA VAL A 175 15.56 4.16 30.39
C VAL A 175 16.79 3.27 30.26
N GLY A 176 16.61 2.05 29.75
CA GLY A 176 17.71 1.14 29.42
C GLY A 176 17.66 0.76 27.96
N THR A 177 18.79 0.72 27.25
CA THR A 177 18.82 0.15 25.89
C THR A 177 19.60 -1.16 25.88
N TYR A 178 19.24 -2.10 25.02
CA TYR A 178 20.03 -3.31 24.82
C TYR A 178 19.88 -3.88 23.41
N ARG A 179 20.86 -4.71 23.03
CA ARG A 179 20.90 -5.44 21.77
C ARG A 179 20.34 -6.84 21.94
N THR A 180 19.40 -7.23 21.10
CA THR A 180 18.69 -8.52 21.17
C THR A 180 19.59 -9.69 20.78
N GLU A 181 20.46 -9.48 19.80
CA GLU A 181 21.41 -10.43 19.22
C GLU A 181 22.61 -10.77 20.11
N GLU A 182 22.99 -9.86 21.02
CA GLU A 182 24.10 -10.07 21.98
C GLU A 182 23.65 -10.93 23.20
N LEU A 183 22.35 -11.24 23.33
CA LEU A 183 21.79 -11.98 24.47
C LEU A 183 21.74 -13.48 24.26
N HIS A 184 22.92 -14.11 24.27
CA HIS A 184 23.04 -15.57 24.32
C HIS A 184 22.33 -16.17 25.56
N ARG A 185 22.05 -17.48 25.55
CA ARG A 185 21.21 -18.17 26.56
C ARG A 185 21.65 -17.96 28.02
N LEU A 186 22.94 -17.76 28.26
CA LEU A 186 23.54 -17.60 29.60
C LEU A 186 23.83 -16.12 29.98
N HIS A 187 23.38 -15.16 29.18
CA HIS A 187 23.73 -13.75 29.40
C HIS A 187 23.07 -13.19 30.68
N PRO A 188 23.81 -12.54 31.61
CA PRO A 188 23.27 -12.04 32.89
C PRO A 188 22.06 -11.11 32.76
N LEU A 189 22.05 -10.23 31.76
CA LEU A 189 20.92 -9.33 31.49
C LEU A 189 19.59 -10.08 31.28
N ARG A 190 19.58 -11.32 30.75
CA ARG A 190 18.33 -12.07 30.54
C ARG A 190 17.60 -12.36 31.86
N ALA A 191 18.34 -12.60 32.95
CA ALA A 191 17.76 -12.83 34.26
C ALA A 191 17.05 -11.57 34.77
N VAL A 192 17.68 -10.40 34.62
CA VAL A 192 17.09 -9.10 34.98
C VAL A 192 15.88 -8.77 34.12
N LEU A 193 15.97 -8.91 32.79
CA LEU A 193 14.82 -8.70 31.89
C LEU A 193 13.64 -9.59 32.26
N THR A 194 13.89 -10.86 32.60
CA THR A 194 12.86 -11.79 33.05
C THR A 194 12.23 -11.36 34.38
N ALA A 195 13.03 -10.90 35.35
CA ALA A 195 12.55 -10.40 36.62
C ALA A 195 11.68 -9.14 36.46
N LEU A 196 12.12 -8.18 35.64
CA LEU A 196 11.40 -6.95 35.32
C LEU A 196 10.07 -7.22 34.61
N SER A 197 10.06 -8.15 33.65
CA SER A 197 8.86 -8.56 32.92
C SER A 197 7.84 -9.26 33.83
N ARG A 198 8.27 -10.25 34.64
CA ARG A 198 7.40 -10.96 35.59
C ARG A 198 6.78 -10.02 36.62
N GLY A 199 7.54 -9.04 37.09
CA GLY A 199 7.07 -8.04 38.05
C GLY A 199 6.25 -6.90 37.43
N ARG A 200 6.10 -6.84 36.08
CA ARG A 200 5.52 -5.70 35.34
C ARG A 200 6.15 -4.36 35.72
N LEU A 201 7.47 -4.37 35.92
CA LEU A 201 8.19 -3.22 36.46
C LEU A 201 8.80 -2.33 35.35
N ALA A 202 8.81 -2.80 34.09
CA ALA A 202 9.31 -2.05 32.95
C ALA A 202 8.45 -2.29 31.70
N ASP A 203 8.25 -1.23 30.90
CA ASP A 203 7.76 -1.30 29.52
C ASP A 203 8.90 -1.69 28.58
N THR A 204 8.61 -2.42 27.50
CA THR A 204 9.61 -2.73 26.48
C THR A 204 9.17 -2.18 25.13
N LEU A 205 10.03 -1.36 24.52
CA LEU A 205 9.89 -0.84 23.17
C LEU A 205 10.90 -1.54 22.27
N THR A 206 10.41 -2.37 21.34
CA THR A 206 11.25 -3.09 20.38
C THR A 206 11.29 -2.32 19.07
N LEU A 207 12.49 -1.96 18.62
CA LEU A 207 12.69 -1.28 17.34
C LEU A 207 12.79 -2.30 16.21
N GLY A 208 11.87 -2.21 15.24
CA GLY A 208 11.91 -2.99 14.01
C GLY A 208 12.70 -2.31 12.88
N PRO A 209 12.96 -3.01 11.76
CA PRO A 209 13.54 -2.42 10.56
C PRO A 209 12.67 -1.29 10.01
N LEU A 210 13.30 -0.34 9.31
CA LEU A 210 12.60 0.71 8.56
C LEU A 210 11.92 0.09 7.34
N SER A 211 10.73 0.58 7.01
CA SER A 211 10.05 0.29 5.74
C SER A 211 10.79 0.87 4.53
N ALA A 212 10.40 0.46 3.32
CA ALA A 212 10.96 1.01 2.08
C ALA A 212 10.73 2.53 1.96
N ASP A 213 9.57 3.03 2.40
CA ASP A 213 9.23 4.45 2.39
C ASP A 213 10.09 5.23 3.40
N GLU A 214 10.28 4.70 4.62
CA GLU A 214 11.17 5.30 5.62
C GLU A 214 12.64 5.24 5.18
N THR A 215 13.05 4.18 4.47
CA THR A 215 14.38 4.08 3.86
C THR A 215 14.57 5.14 2.78
N SER A 216 13.51 5.43 2.00
CA SER A 216 13.48 6.52 1.02
C SER A 216 13.68 7.89 1.68
N GLU A 217 12.92 8.16 2.74
CA GLU A 217 12.99 9.41 3.50
C GLU A 217 14.37 9.59 4.14
N MET A 218 14.91 8.53 4.75
CA MET A 218 16.25 8.53 5.33
C MET A 218 17.31 8.81 4.27
N THR A 219 17.20 8.20 3.09
CA THR A 219 18.13 8.40 1.97
C THR A 219 18.08 9.84 1.47
N HIS A 220 16.87 10.39 1.30
CA HIS A 220 16.65 11.77 0.90
C HIS A 220 17.27 12.75 1.90
N ALA A 221 17.04 12.52 3.20
CA ALA A 221 17.54 13.37 4.28
C ALA A 221 19.07 13.29 4.41
N ALA A 222 19.67 12.09 4.33
CA ALA A 222 21.11 11.88 4.43
C ALA A 222 21.90 12.52 3.28
N LEU A 223 21.30 12.60 2.09
CA LEU A 223 21.90 13.23 0.91
C LEU A 223 21.59 14.73 0.78
N GLY A 224 20.72 15.29 1.64
CA GLY A 224 20.37 16.71 1.63
C GLY A 224 19.65 17.17 0.36
N LEU A 225 18.74 16.35 -0.16
CA LEU A 225 18.15 16.54 -1.49
C LEU A 225 17.01 17.57 -1.52
N GLY A 226 16.84 18.23 -2.68
CA GLY A 226 15.64 19.00 -3.03
C GLY A 226 14.68 18.27 -3.96
N ALA A 227 15.01 17.04 -4.38
CA ALA A 227 14.24 16.20 -5.29
C ALA A 227 14.25 14.74 -4.82
N ALA A 228 13.26 13.96 -5.26
CA ALA A 228 13.11 12.56 -4.86
C ALA A 228 14.25 11.67 -5.38
N VAL A 229 14.64 10.69 -4.57
CA VAL A 229 15.62 9.64 -4.94
C VAL A 229 14.95 8.67 -5.92
N PRO A 230 15.63 8.19 -6.97
CA PRO A 230 15.10 7.16 -7.86
C PRO A 230 14.61 5.93 -7.07
N LYS A 231 13.42 5.43 -7.39
CA LYS A 231 12.78 4.34 -6.63
C LYS A 231 13.59 3.05 -6.70
N GLU A 232 14.20 2.76 -7.84
CA GLU A 232 15.02 1.57 -8.06
C GLU A 232 16.24 1.55 -7.12
N LEU A 233 16.83 2.73 -6.88
CA LEU A 233 17.95 2.90 -5.97
C LEU A 233 17.50 2.69 -4.51
N VAL A 234 16.37 3.30 -4.11
CA VAL A 234 15.81 3.12 -2.76
C VAL A 234 15.42 1.68 -2.51
N GLN A 235 14.76 1.03 -3.46
CA GLN A 235 14.36 -0.36 -3.37
C GLN A 235 15.58 -1.26 -3.22
N THR A 236 16.62 -1.04 -4.01
CA THR A 236 17.86 -1.84 -3.90
C THR A 236 18.56 -1.61 -2.56
N ILE A 237 18.61 -0.37 -2.06
CA ILE A 237 19.19 -0.07 -0.75
C ILE A 237 18.35 -0.72 0.35
N HIS A 238 17.03 -0.64 0.28
CA HIS A 238 16.13 -1.24 1.27
C HIS A 238 16.24 -2.77 1.29
N GLU A 239 16.21 -3.41 0.12
CA GLU A 239 16.38 -4.86 -0.02
C GLU A 239 17.73 -5.34 0.53
N ARG A 240 18.82 -4.59 0.30
CA ARG A 240 20.15 -4.96 0.80
C ARG A 240 20.34 -4.66 2.30
N CYS A 241 19.79 -3.55 2.79
CA CYS A 241 19.93 -3.16 4.19
C CYS A 241 18.90 -3.82 5.10
N GLU A 242 17.87 -4.46 4.54
CA GLU A 242 16.68 -4.96 5.25
C GLU A 242 16.08 -3.88 6.18
N GLY A 243 16.11 -2.62 5.74
CA GLY A 243 15.62 -1.49 6.54
C GLY A 243 16.49 -1.10 7.75
N ASN A 244 17.72 -1.60 7.89
CA ASN A 244 18.62 -1.19 8.98
C ASN A 244 19.21 0.22 8.71
N PRO A 245 18.91 1.23 9.56
CA PRO A 245 19.36 2.61 9.36
C PRO A 245 20.89 2.75 9.24
N PHE A 246 21.66 2.03 10.05
CA PHE A 246 23.11 2.10 10.03
C PHE A 246 23.68 1.59 8.69
N PHE A 247 23.15 0.48 8.18
CA PHE A 247 23.58 -0.05 6.88
C PHE A 247 23.21 0.89 5.74
N THR A 248 22.04 1.54 5.81
CA THR A 248 21.62 2.55 4.84
C THR A 248 22.61 3.71 4.77
N GLU A 249 23.03 4.28 5.91
CA GLU A 249 24.02 5.37 5.93
C GLU A 249 25.37 4.93 5.35
N GLU A 250 25.86 3.74 5.73
CA GLU A 250 27.16 3.25 5.28
C GLU A 250 27.17 2.90 3.79
N ILE A 251 26.09 2.33 3.23
CA ILE A 251 25.95 2.11 1.78
C ILE A 251 25.95 3.45 1.04
N LEU A 252 25.18 4.43 1.50
CA LEU A 252 25.13 5.75 0.87
C LEU A 252 26.50 6.43 0.87
N LYS A 253 27.23 6.33 1.98
CA LYS A 253 28.61 6.79 2.08
C LYS A 253 29.53 6.10 1.07
N ALA A 254 29.48 4.78 0.98
CA ALA A 254 30.28 4.01 0.02
C ALA A 254 29.98 4.38 -1.43
N LEU A 255 28.70 4.62 -1.78
CA LEU A 255 28.31 4.99 -3.14
C LEU A 255 28.81 6.39 -3.54
N VAL A 256 28.83 7.34 -2.60
CA VAL A 256 29.39 8.68 -2.82
C VAL A 256 30.92 8.62 -2.91
N GLU A 257 31.60 7.89 -2.02
CA GLU A 257 33.06 7.75 -2.02
C GLU A 257 33.59 7.06 -3.29
N THR A 258 32.88 6.06 -3.78
CA THR A 258 33.22 5.33 -5.02
C THR A 258 32.81 6.05 -6.30
N LYS A 259 32.22 7.25 -6.20
CA LYS A 259 31.69 8.06 -7.31
C LYS A 259 30.67 7.30 -8.17
N ARG A 260 29.97 6.31 -7.59
CA ARG A 260 28.84 5.64 -8.24
C ARG A 260 27.55 6.44 -8.11
N LEU A 261 27.47 7.26 -7.07
CA LEU A 261 26.50 8.35 -6.93
C LEU A 261 27.23 9.67 -7.24
N VAL A 262 26.87 10.33 -8.33
CA VAL A 262 27.48 11.60 -8.78
C VAL A 262 26.40 12.66 -8.90
N TYR A 263 26.68 13.85 -8.34
CA TYR A 263 25.79 14.99 -8.49
C TYR A 263 26.04 15.71 -9.83
N ARG A 264 25.04 15.75 -10.71
CA ARG A 264 25.04 16.48 -12.00
C ARG A 264 23.65 17.06 -12.28
N ASP A 265 23.57 18.20 -12.97
CA ASP A 265 22.31 18.82 -13.43
C ASP A 265 21.20 18.99 -12.36
N GLY A 266 21.59 19.27 -11.11
CA GLY A 266 20.64 19.46 -10.01
C GLY A 266 20.13 18.16 -9.36
N GLY A 267 20.58 16.99 -9.83
CA GLY A 267 20.18 15.68 -9.34
C GLY A 267 21.36 14.75 -9.03
N TRP A 268 21.07 13.68 -8.29
CA TRP A 268 22.02 12.58 -8.09
C TRP A 268 21.79 11.52 -9.16
N HIS A 269 22.85 11.22 -9.90
CA HIS A 269 22.85 10.23 -10.96
C HIS A 269 23.67 9.02 -10.52
N HIS A 270 23.11 7.83 -10.72
CA HIS A 270 23.81 6.58 -10.53
C HIS A 270 24.59 6.22 -11.81
N GLU A 271 25.91 6.12 -11.74
CA GLU A 271 26.76 5.66 -12.84
C GLU A 271 27.16 4.18 -12.60
N GLY A 272 26.55 3.26 -13.34
CA GLY A 272 26.85 1.80 -13.29
C GLY A 272 25.60 0.92 -13.20
N ARG A 273 25.77 -0.41 -13.13
CA ARG A 273 24.67 -1.34 -12.82
C ARG A 273 24.38 -1.31 -11.32
N VAL A 274 23.10 -1.24 -10.95
CA VAL A 274 22.63 -1.17 -9.55
C VAL A 274 23.05 -2.43 -8.75
N GLY A 275 23.35 -3.54 -9.44
CA GLY A 275 23.89 -4.77 -8.87
C GLY A 275 25.29 -4.67 -8.27
N ASP A 276 26.10 -3.67 -8.65
CA ASP A 276 27.53 -3.59 -8.29
C ASP A 276 27.81 -2.80 -6.99
N MET A 277 26.81 -2.53 -6.13
CA MET A 277 27.07 -1.81 -4.88
C MET A 277 28.02 -2.63 -3.99
N VAL A 278 29.14 -2.02 -3.61
CA VAL A 278 30.16 -2.65 -2.76
C VAL A 278 29.81 -2.37 -1.30
N LEU A 279 29.66 -3.44 -0.51
CA LEU A 279 29.44 -3.38 0.94
C LEU A 279 30.50 -2.53 1.65
N PRO A 280 30.12 -1.70 2.66
CA PRO A 280 31.04 -0.99 3.54
C PRO A 280 31.99 -1.97 4.26
N SER A 281 33.27 -1.60 4.39
CA SER A 281 34.30 -2.48 4.97
C SER A 281 33.99 -2.89 6.41
N SER A 282 33.45 -2.01 7.25
CA SER A 282 33.20 -2.28 8.69
C SER A 282 32.27 -3.47 8.98
N VAL A 283 31.24 -3.68 8.16
CA VAL A 283 30.26 -4.78 8.29
C VAL A 283 30.81 -6.04 7.63
N ARG A 284 31.43 -5.88 6.45
CA ARG A 284 32.11 -6.94 5.72
C ARG A 284 33.21 -7.55 6.60
N ASP A 285 34.02 -6.75 7.29
CA ASP A 285 35.14 -7.20 8.11
C ASP A 285 34.66 -8.06 9.28
N THR A 286 33.57 -7.68 9.96
CA THR A 286 33.03 -8.48 11.08
C THR A 286 32.40 -9.80 10.62
N LEU A 287 31.68 -9.79 9.50
CA LEU A 287 31.08 -11.02 8.92
C LEU A 287 32.15 -11.91 8.29
N GLN A 288 33.15 -11.32 7.63
CA GLN A 288 34.30 -12.03 7.08
C GLN A 288 35.17 -12.62 8.18
N ASP A 289 35.37 -11.96 9.31
CA ASP A 289 36.12 -12.52 10.44
C ASP A 289 35.42 -13.76 11.02
N ARG A 290 34.09 -13.70 11.20
CA ARG A 290 33.29 -14.85 11.65
C ARG A 290 33.35 -15.99 10.63
N PHE A 291 33.19 -15.67 9.35
CA PHE A 291 33.25 -16.65 8.27
C PHE A 291 34.65 -17.27 8.12
N ALA A 292 35.72 -16.47 8.17
CA ALA A 292 37.10 -16.91 8.08
C ALA A 292 37.54 -17.74 9.29
N GLY A 293 36.91 -17.52 10.46
CA GLY A 293 37.09 -18.32 11.67
C GLY A 293 36.57 -19.76 11.57
N LEU A 294 35.75 -20.07 10.56
CA LEU A 294 35.19 -21.41 10.33
C LEU A 294 36.19 -22.36 9.66
N ARG A 295 36.06 -23.66 9.96
CA ARG A 295 36.74 -24.74 9.24
C ARG A 295 36.34 -24.75 7.76
N GLU A 296 37.22 -25.28 6.90
CA GLU A 296 36.96 -25.32 5.45
C GLU A 296 35.68 -26.08 5.11
N SER A 297 35.33 -27.15 5.84
CA SER A 297 34.08 -27.89 5.65
C SER A 297 32.84 -27.03 5.89
N ALA A 298 32.86 -26.17 6.92
CA ALA A 298 31.78 -25.24 7.22
C ALA A 298 31.73 -24.07 6.23
N ARG A 299 32.89 -23.54 5.82
CA ARG A 299 32.97 -22.52 4.75
C ARG A 299 32.46 -23.05 3.41
N GLN A 300 32.81 -24.28 3.04
CA GLN A 300 32.34 -24.94 1.82
C GLN A 300 30.82 -25.14 1.84
N ALA A 301 30.27 -25.65 2.95
CA ALA A 301 28.84 -25.82 3.12
C ALA A 301 28.09 -24.47 3.01
N LEU A 302 28.58 -23.42 3.67
CA LEU A 302 27.97 -22.09 3.60
C LEU A 302 28.07 -21.44 2.22
N ARG A 303 29.16 -21.63 1.48
CA ARG A 303 29.28 -21.14 0.08
C ARG A 303 28.23 -21.75 -0.83
N ILE A 304 27.99 -23.05 -0.71
CA ILE A 304 26.98 -23.76 -1.49
C ILE A 304 25.57 -23.37 -1.02
N ALA A 305 25.34 -23.31 0.29
CA ALA A 305 24.08 -22.86 0.87
C ALA A 305 23.71 -21.44 0.41
N ALA A 306 24.70 -20.55 0.32
CA ALA A 306 24.49 -19.19 -0.17
C ALA A 306 24.05 -19.16 -1.64
N VAL A 307 24.52 -20.11 -2.45
CA VAL A 307 24.08 -20.25 -3.85
C VAL A 307 22.67 -20.81 -3.94
N ILE A 308 22.31 -21.78 -3.10
CA ILE A 308 20.95 -22.36 -3.02
C ILE A 308 19.93 -21.27 -2.71
N GLY A 309 20.08 -20.51 -1.63
CA GLY A 309 19.09 -19.49 -1.30
C GLY A 309 19.22 -18.90 0.10
N PRO A 310 18.32 -17.96 0.48
CA PRO A 310 18.25 -17.40 1.82
C PRO A 310 17.85 -18.45 2.87
N SER A 311 17.08 -19.45 2.45
CA SER A 311 16.76 -20.67 3.19
C SER A 311 17.12 -21.88 2.34
N PHE A 312 17.54 -22.98 2.98
CA PHE A 312 17.95 -24.19 2.29
C PHE A 312 17.65 -25.42 3.15
N ASP A 313 17.25 -26.52 2.52
CA ASP A 313 17.04 -27.79 3.21
C ASP A 313 18.33 -28.62 3.30
N PHE A 314 18.45 -29.39 4.38
CA PHE A 314 19.62 -30.23 4.63
C PHE A 314 19.88 -31.23 3.51
N ALA A 315 18.83 -31.83 2.94
CA ALA A 315 18.97 -32.86 1.92
C ALA A 315 19.55 -32.30 0.61
N LEU A 316 19.17 -31.08 0.21
CA LEU A 316 19.66 -30.43 -1.01
C LEU A 316 21.11 -30.02 -0.82
N LEU A 317 21.42 -29.40 0.32
CA LEU A 317 22.77 -29.01 0.65
C LEU A 317 23.70 -30.25 0.70
N ARG A 318 23.24 -31.36 1.28
CA ARG A 318 23.97 -32.63 1.31
C ARG A 318 24.24 -33.19 -0.09
N GLN A 319 23.25 -33.16 -0.97
CA GLN A 319 23.40 -33.64 -2.35
C GLN A 319 24.43 -32.83 -3.13
N VAL A 320 24.39 -31.50 -3.02
CA VAL A 320 25.30 -30.60 -3.76
C VAL A 320 26.71 -30.59 -3.15
N THR A 321 26.83 -30.58 -1.82
CA THR A 321 28.13 -30.63 -1.11
C THR A 321 28.81 -31.99 -1.20
N ARG A 322 28.03 -33.07 -1.35
CA ARG A 322 28.46 -34.48 -1.27
C ARG A 322 29.15 -34.86 0.05
N MET A 323 28.90 -34.11 1.11
CA MET A 323 29.38 -34.42 2.45
C MET A 323 28.55 -35.55 3.07
N SER A 324 29.13 -36.31 4.00
CA SER A 324 28.34 -37.23 4.84
C SER A 324 27.47 -36.44 5.81
N ASP A 325 26.36 -37.05 6.26
CA ASP A 325 25.43 -36.45 7.23
C ASP A 325 26.18 -35.92 8.46
N ASP A 326 27.03 -36.74 9.09
CA ASP A 326 27.82 -36.35 10.27
C ASP A 326 28.72 -35.13 10.02
N ALA A 327 29.36 -35.07 8.84
CA ALA A 327 30.27 -33.98 8.50
C ALA A 327 29.50 -32.68 8.21
N LEU A 328 28.35 -32.77 7.53
CA LEU A 328 27.50 -31.63 7.24
C LEU A 328 26.81 -31.10 8.50
N THR A 329 26.33 -31.97 9.38
CA THR A 329 25.75 -31.57 10.68
C THR A 329 26.78 -30.84 11.54
N LEU A 330 28.03 -31.30 11.58
CA LEU A 330 29.09 -30.60 12.31
C LEU A 330 29.40 -29.23 11.70
N ALA A 331 29.44 -29.15 10.37
CA ALA A 331 29.66 -27.91 9.64
C ALA A 331 28.54 -26.87 9.88
N LEU A 332 27.27 -27.30 9.85
CA LEU A 332 26.12 -26.44 10.11
C LEU A 332 26.06 -26.00 11.58
N ARG A 333 26.36 -26.90 12.53
CA ARG A 333 26.46 -26.53 13.96
C ARG A 333 27.50 -25.43 14.19
N GLU A 334 28.66 -25.54 13.55
CA GLU A 334 29.72 -24.53 13.64
C GLU A 334 29.24 -23.17 13.08
N ALA A 335 28.49 -23.17 11.98
CA ALA A 335 27.93 -21.97 11.39
C ALA A 335 26.80 -21.33 12.24
N VAL A 336 25.98 -22.14 12.92
CA VAL A 336 24.97 -21.68 13.89
C VAL A 336 25.65 -21.07 15.12
N GLU A 337 26.69 -21.71 15.65
CA GLU A 337 27.48 -21.18 16.78
C GLU A 337 28.16 -19.85 16.43
N ALA A 338 28.58 -19.68 15.17
CA ALA A 338 29.12 -18.43 14.64
C ALA A 338 28.03 -17.37 14.31
N GLN A 339 26.75 -17.67 14.53
CA GLN A 339 25.60 -16.82 14.25
C GLN A 339 25.51 -16.38 12.78
N LEU A 340 25.91 -17.25 11.84
CA LEU A 340 25.82 -16.97 10.40
C LEU A 340 24.51 -17.51 9.80
N ILE A 341 23.98 -18.58 10.38
CA ILE A 341 22.73 -19.23 10.00
C ILE A 341 21.92 -19.60 11.25
N ASP A 342 20.61 -19.75 11.09
CA ASP A 342 19.68 -20.25 12.10
C ASP A 342 19.05 -21.57 11.65
N GLU A 343 18.74 -22.43 12.61
CA GLU A 343 17.88 -23.60 12.45
C GLU A 343 16.41 -23.18 12.63
N SER A 344 15.51 -23.64 11.77
CA SER A 344 14.08 -23.34 11.91
C SER A 344 13.43 -24.17 13.01
N ASP A 345 12.58 -23.56 13.86
CA ASP A 345 11.89 -24.23 14.99
C ASP A 345 10.75 -25.19 14.56
N SER A 346 10.56 -25.47 13.26
CA SER A 346 9.53 -26.39 12.79
C SER A 346 9.99 -27.84 12.90
N SER A 347 9.31 -28.64 13.73
CA SER A 347 9.63 -30.05 14.00
C SER A 347 9.45 -31.03 12.83
N GLU A 348 9.11 -30.55 11.63
CA GLU A 348 8.78 -31.39 10.47
C GLU A 348 9.77 -31.26 9.29
N THR A 349 10.68 -30.28 9.29
CA THR A 349 11.62 -30.06 8.17
C THR A 349 13.01 -29.58 8.63
N ASP A 350 14.07 -30.24 8.15
CA ASP A 350 15.49 -29.86 8.39
C ASP A 350 15.88 -28.64 7.54
N VAL A 351 15.30 -27.48 7.83
CA VAL A 351 15.52 -26.22 7.11
C VAL A 351 16.38 -25.26 7.90
N PHE A 352 17.36 -24.68 7.21
CA PHE A 352 18.26 -23.66 7.74
C PHE A 352 18.06 -22.36 6.95
N ARG A 353 18.33 -21.22 7.60
CA ARG A 353 18.27 -19.90 6.96
C ARG A 353 19.48 -19.05 7.33
N PHE A 354 19.90 -18.18 6.44
CA PHE A 354 20.89 -17.17 6.80
C PHE A 354 20.31 -16.20 7.82
N HIS A 355 21.11 -15.87 8.84
CA HIS A 355 20.68 -14.96 9.90
C HIS A 355 20.39 -13.55 9.37
N HIS A 356 21.11 -13.13 8.31
CA HIS A 356 20.92 -11.88 7.56
C HIS A 356 21.17 -12.10 6.06
N ALA A 357 20.44 -11.44 5.15
CA ALA A 357 20.73 -11.51 3.71
C ALA A 357 22.15 -11.02 3.38
N LEU A 358 22.65 -10.04 4.12
CA LEU A 358 24.03 -9.53 4.01
C LEU A 358 25.10 -10.59 4.29
N THR A 359 24.82 -11.55 5.16
CA THR A 359 25.72 -12.68 5.44
C THR A 359 25.85 -13.55 4.20
N ARG A 360 24.72 -13.86 3.56
CA ARG A 360 24.68 -14.61 2.30
C ARG A 360 25.43 -13.87 1.19
N GLU A 361 25.19 -12.56 1.02
CA GLU A 361 25.90 -11.75 0.03
C GLU A 361 27.41 -11.71 0.25
N SER A 362 27.85 -11.60 1.51
CA SER A 362 29.27 -11.60 1.87
C SER A 362 29.95 -12.92 1.51
N VAL A 363 29.27 -14.04 1.73
CA VAL A 363 29.74 -15.38 1.34
C VAL A 363 29.76 -15.54 -0.20
N LEU A 364 28.73 -15.07 -0.90
CA LEU A 364 28.67 -15.10 -2.37
C LEU A 364 29.79 -14.24 -3.00
N ALA A 365 30.15 -13.13 -2.36
CA ALA A 365 31.20 -12.23 -2.83
C ALA A 365 32.62 -12.84 -2.76
N GLU A 366 32.82 -13.91 -1.99
CA GLU A 366 34.10 -14.65 -2.02
C GLU A 366 34.25 -15.56 -3.24
N LEU A 367 33.14 -15.94 -3.87
CA LEU A 367 33.17 -16.86 -5.01
C LEU A 367 33.61 -16.14 -6.27
N LEU A 368 34.54 -16.73 -7.02
CA LEU A 368 34.83 -16.28 -8.37
C LEU A 368 33.59 -16.45 -9.24
N SER A 369 33.41 -15.58 -10.25
CA SER A 369 32.24 -15.65 -11.14
C SER A 369 32.08 -17.01 -11.81
N ARG A 370 33.18 -17.71 -12.11
CA ARG A 370 33.14 -19.08 -12.66
C ARG A 370 32.70 -20.11 -11.62
N GLU A 371 33.14 -20.00 -10.38
CA GLU A 371 32.76 -20.89 -9.28
C GLU A 371 31.27 -20.74 -8.96
N ARG A 372 30.78 -19.50 -8.85
CA ARG A 372 29.36 -19.21 -8.66
C ARG A 372 28.49 -19.82 -9.77
N ARG A 373 28.88 -19.69 -11.05
CA ARG A 373 28.15 -20.33 -12.16
C ARG A 373 28.11 -21.85 -12.07
N LEU A 374 29.23 -22.48 -11.71
CA LEU A 374 29.30 -23.94 -11.55
C LEU A 374 28.42 -24.41 -10.40
N LEU A 375 28.41 -23.68 -9.27
CA LEU A 375 27.55 -24.00 -8.14
C LEU A 375 26.06 -23.82 -8.49
N HIS A 376 25.67 -22.74 -9.18
CA HIS A 376 24.28 -22.58 -9.64
C HIS A 376 23.86 -23.72 -10.58
N ARG A 377 24.72 -24.15 -11.51
CA ARG A 377 24.47 -25.32 -12.35
C ARG A 377 24.26 -26.57 -11.51
N ASP A 378 25.17 -26.85 -10.58
CA ASP A 378 25.13 -28.08 -9.78
C ASP A 378 23.91 -28.11 -8.84
N THR A 379 23.51 -26.95 -8.31
CA THR A 379 22.25 -26.78 -7.57
C THR A 379 21.03 -27.01 -8.46
N ALA A 380 20.98 -26.42 -9.67
CA ALA A 380 19.87 -26.60 -10.60
C ALA A 380 19.69 -28.08 -11.00
N LEU A 381 20.80 -28.80 -11.25
CA LEU A 381 20.77 -30.23 -11.55
C LEU A 381 20.23 -31.05 -10.36
N ALA A 382 20.64 -30.72 -9.13
CA ALA A 382 20.16 -31.40 -7.93
C ALA A 382 18.66 -31.17 -7.68
N LEU A 383 18.18 -29.94 -7.87
CA LEU A 383 16.76 -29.59 -7.81
C LEU A 383 15.96 -30.31 -8.89
N GLU A 384 16.46 -30.34 -10.13
CA GLU A 384 15.77 -30.99 -11.26
C GLU A 384 15.67 -32.51 -11.06
N GLU A 385 16.67 -33.14 -10.45
CA GLU A 385 16.66 -34.55 -10.07
C GLU A 385 15.63 -34.84 -8.97
N ARG A 386 15.55 -33.98 -7.95
CA ARG A 386 14.59 -34.12 -6.83
C ARG A 386 13.14 -33.89 -7.27
N ALA A 387 12.90 -32.90 -8.12
CA ALA A 387 11.58 -32.58 -8.64
C ALA A 387 10.99 -33.76 -9.44
N GLY A 388 11.85 -34.57 -10.08
CA GLY A 388 11.44 -35.81 -10.76
C GLY A 388 10.40 -35.55 -11.86
N ALA A 389 9.17 -36.00 -11.63
CA ALA A 389 8.03 -35.79 -12.54
C ALA A 389 7.28 -34.46 -12.30
N ASP A 390 7.45 -33.83 -11.14
CA ASP A 390 6.76 -32.60 -10.73
C ASP A 390 7.65 -31.34 -10.91
N ARG A 391 8.33 -31.26 -12.05
CA ARG A 391 9.24 -30.14 -12.39
C ARG A 391 8.54 -28.80 -12.54
N GLU A 392 7.22 -28.81 -12.65
CA GLU A 392 6.42 -27.61 -12.78
C GLU A 392 6.30 -26.86 -11.45
N SER A 393 6.34 -27.57 -10.31
CA SER A 393 6.33 -26.96 -8.98
C SER A 393 7.58 -26.11 -8.69
N ASP A 394 8.73 -26.49 -9.24
CA ASP A 394 10.02 -25.85 -8.95
C ASP A 394 10.54 -24.98 -10.12
N ALA A 395 9.69 -24.73 -11.11
CA ALA A 395 10.09 -24.08 -12.36
C ALA A 395 10.73 -22.68 -12.16
N GLU A 396 10.27 -21.90 -11.18
CA GLU A 396 10.82 -20.56 -10.89
C GLU A 396 12.23 -20.64 -10.30
N GLU A 397 12.45 -21.53 -9.34
CA GLU A 397 13.75 -21.75 -8.70
C GLU A 397 14.77 -22.35 -9.69
N LEU A 398 14.32 -23.31 -10.51
CA LEU A 398 15.11 -23.87 -11.59
C LEU A 398 15.48 -22.82 -12.65
N ALA A 399 14.54 -21.96 -13.03
CA ALA A 399 14.80 -20.86 -13.96
C ALA A 399 15.87 -19.92 -13.43
N TYR A 400 15.75 -19.50 -12.16
CA TYR A 400 16.74 -18.64 -11.49
C TYR A 400 18.15 -19.24 -11.52
N HIS A 401 18.30 -20.50 -11.11
CA HIS A 401 19.62 -21.11 -11.05
C HIS A 401 20.22 -21.41 -12.43
N TYR A 402 19.42 -21.84 -13.41
CA TYR A 402 19.94 -22.05 -14.77
C TYR A 402 20.33 -20.73 -15.45
N ASP A 403 19.61 -19.64 -15.18
CA ASP A 403 19.94 -18.31 -15.69
C ASP A 403 21.24 -17.77 -15.06
N GLU A 404 21.36 -17.84 -13.73
CA GLU A 404 22.59 -17.46 -13.01
C GLU A 404 23.80 -18.34 -13.39
N ALA A 405 23.58 -19.60 -13.79
CA ALA A 405 24.62 -20.49 -14.30
C ALA A 405 25.08 -20.12 -15.73
N GLY A 406 24.33 -19.28 -16.44
CA GLY A 406 24.58 -18.93 -17.84
C GLY A 406 24.21 -20.06 -18.82
N MET A 407 23.28 -20.93 -18.45
CA MET A 407 22.82 -22.05 -19.28
C MET A 407 21.56 -21.67 -20.05
N ALA A 408 21.73 -20.90 -21.12
CA ALA A 408 20.64 -20.23 -21.85
C ALA A 408 19.48 -21.16 -22.25
N ASP A 409 19.76 -22.34 -22.80
CA ASP A 409 18.72 -23.28 -23.25
C ASP A 409 17.85 -23.81 -22.10
N GLN A 410 18.47 -24.17 -20.96
CA GLN A 410 17.76 -24.59 -19.77
C GLN A 410 17.01 -23.43 -19.10
N ALA A 411 17.65 -22.27 -19.00
CA ALA A 411 17.06 -21.07 -18.44
C ALA A 411 15.81 -20.65 -19.24
N PHE A 412 15.89 -20.65 -20.57
CA PHE A 412 14.74 -20.45 -21.46
C PHE A 412 13.60 -21.41 -21.15
N ARG A 413 13.89 -22.72 -21.10
CA ARG A 413 12.88 -23.76 -20.85
C ARG A 413 12.12 -23.52 -19.54
N TYR A 414 12.85 -23.22 -18.47
CA TYR A 414 12.25 -23.04 -17.15
C TYR A 414 11.59 -21.69 -16.98
N HIS A 415 12.10 -20.61 -17.58
CA HIS A 415 11.39 -19.32 -17.62
C HIS A 415 10.09 -19.42 -18.42
N ASP A 416 10.08 -20.10 -19.56
CA ASP A 416 8.87 -20.33 -20.35
C ASP A 416 7.84 -21.17 -19.54
N LEU A 417 8.28 -22.23 -18.86
CA LEU A 417 7.43 -23.05 -17.99
C LEU A 417 6.87 -22.25 -16.79
N ALA A 418 7.73 -21.51 -16.08
CA ALA A 418 7.36 -20.66 -14.95
C ALA A 418 6.38 -19.57 -15.39
N GLY A 419 6.61 -18.94 -16.55
CA GLY A 419 5.70 -17.96 -17.13
C GLY A 419 4.31 -18.53 -17.42
N ARG A 420 4.23 -19.73 -18.02
CA ARG A 420 2.95 -20.43 -18.27
C ARG A 420 2.23 -20.80 -16.97
N ARG A 421 2.96 -21.31 -15.98
CA ARG A 421 2.39 -21.66 -14.68
C ARG A 421 1.87 -20.41 -13.97
N ALA A 422 2.67 -19.36 -13.89
CA ALA A 422 2.28 -18.09 -13.31
C ALA A 422 1.02 -17.53 -13.99
N ALA A 423 0.95 -17.55 -15.32
CA ALA A 423 -0.24 -17.12 -16.05
C ALA A 423 -1.49 -17.98 -15.71
N ARG A 424 -1.36 -19.31 -15.61
CA ARG A 424 -2.46 -20.20 -15.19
C ARG A 424 -2.90 -19.99 -13.75
N LEU A 425 -1.97 -19.57 -12.89
CA LEU A 425 -2.24 -19.17 -11.50
C LEU A 425 -2.63 -17.69 -11.37
N PHE A 426 -2.84 -16.99 -12.49
CA PHE A 426 -3.21 -15.57 -12.56
C PHE A 426 -2.18 -14.62 -11.93
N ALA A 427 -0.95 -15.08 -11.71
CA ALA A 427 0.20 -14.32 -11.22
C ALA A 427 0.87 -13.56 -12.39
N PHE A 428 0.14 -12.61 -12.99
CA PHE A 428 0.54 -11.97 -14.25
C PHE A 428 1.82 -11.13 -14.17
N ALA A 429 2.15 -10.56 -13.00
CA ALA A 429 3.41 -9.86 -12.80
C ALA A 429 4.61 -10.82 -12.87
N GLN A 430 4.50 -11.99 -12.25
CA GLN A 430 5.50 -13.06 -12.33
C GLN A 430 5.57 -13.62 -13.75
N ALA A 431 4.41 -13.83 -14.38
CA ALA A 431 4.34 -14.30 -15.76
C ALA A 431 5.03 -13.34 -16.73
N HIS A 432 4.74 -12.04 -16.63
CA HIS A 432 5.35 -11.00 -17.45
C HIS A 432 6.88 -10.98 -17.31
N ARG A 433 7.42 -11.01 -16.08
CA ARG A 433 8.87 -11.08 -15.82
C ARG A 433 9.53 -12.31 -16.44
N HIS A 434 8.95 -13.49 -16.23
CA HIS A 434 9.52 -14.73 -16.77
C HIS A 434 9.42 -14.81 -18.29
N LEU A 435 8.32 -14.36 -18.88
CA LEU A 435 8.14 -14.33 -20.35
C LEU A 435 9.08 -13.30 -21.00
N ALA A 436 9.33 -12.16 -20.36
CA ALA A 436 10.35 -11.19 -20.80
C ALA A 436 11.72 -11.85 -20.89
N ARG A 437 12.14 -12.53 -19.82
CA ARG A 437 13.43 -13.21 -19.77
C ARG A 437 13.51 -14.39 -20.75
N ALA A 438 12.42 -15.13 -20.94
CA ALA A 438 12.34 -16.18 -21.95
C ALA A 438 12.50 -15.63 -23.37
N LEU A 439 11.94 -14.46 -23.70
CA LEU A 439 12.11 -13.82 -25.01
C LEU A 439 13.59 -13.45 -25.27
N GLU A 440 14.30 -12.98 -24.25
CA GLU A 440 15.73 -12.66 -24.34
C GLU A 440 16.62 -13.89 -24.54
N LEU A 441 16.24 -15.03 -23.95
CA LEU A 441 17.01 -16.27 -23.95
C LEU A 441 16.59 -17.27 -25.03
N ALA A 442 15.60 -16.92 -25.86
CA ALA A 442 14.98 -17.84 -26.79
C ALA A 442 16.00 -18.43 -27.80
N PRO A 443 16.12 -19.77 -27.89
CA PRO A 443 17.04 -20.41 -28.84
C PRO A 443 16.52 -20.33 -30.28
N ASP A 444 17.42 -20.55 -31.24
CA ASP A 444 17.08 -20.70 -32.65
C ASP A 444 16.09 -21.86 -32.83
N GLY A 445 14.86 -21.54 -33.27
CA GLY A 445 13.77 -22.50 -33.44
C GLY A 445 12.69 -22.49 -32.36
N ALA A 446 12.81 -21.67 -31.31
CA ALA A 446 11.72 -21.42 -30.38
C ALA A 446 10.51 -20.79 -31.10
N ASP A 447 9.29 -21.11 -30.63
CA ASP A 447 8.10 -20.45 -31.15
C ASP A 447 7.93 -19.04 -30.55
N LEU A 448 8.70 -18.09 -31.11
CA LEU A 448 8.66 -16.68 -30.70
C LEU A 448 7.26 -16.07 -30.84
N ALA A 449 6.43 -16.55 -31.77
CA ALA A 449 5.08 -16.01 -31.97
C ALA A 449 4.17 -16.31 -30.77
N ASP A 450 4.21 -17.55 -30.28
CA ASP A 450 3.42 -17.97 -29.12
C ASP A 450 3.95 -17.33 -27.82
N LEU A 451 5.27 -17.18 -27.71
CA LEU A 451 5.89 -16.51 -26.58
C LEU A 451 5.54 -15.02 -26.52
N GLN A 452 5.59 -14.32 -27.66
CA GLN A 452 5.17 -12.91 -27.79
C GLN A 452 3.68 -12.72 -27.48
N LEU A 453 2.81 -13.63 -27.93
CA LEU A 453 1.38 -13.56 -27.62
C LEU A 453 1.11 -13.68 -26.10
N ARG A 454 1.73 -14.68 -25.44
CA ARG A 454 1.59 -14.86 -23.98
C ARG A 454 2.18 -13.69 -23.20
N PHE A 455 3.31 -13.16 -23.66
CA PHE A 455 3.93 -11.96 -23.10
C PHE A 455 3.00 -10.75 -23.23
N ALA A 456 2.39 -10.53 -24.40
CA ALA A 456 1.45 -9.43 -24.63
C ALA A 456 0.24 -9.51 -23.70
N GLN A 457 -0.32 -10.70 -23.50
CA GLN A 457 -1.44 -10.92 -22.58
C GLN A 457 -1.05 -10.60 -21.13
N ALA A 458 0.11 -11.07 -20.66
CA ALA A 458 0.60 -10.79 -19.31
C ALA A 458 0.90 -9.30 -19.11
N ALA A 459 1.61 -8.67 -20.05
CA ALA A 459 1.93 -7.25 -20.05
C ALA A 459 0.67 -6.38 -20.01
N PHE A 460 -0.37 -6.74 -20.76
CA PHE A 460 -1.63 -6.01 -20.75
C PHE A 460 -2.32 -6.07 -19.38
N ARG A 461 -2.27 -7.22 -18.69
CA ARG A 461 -2.86 -7.40 -17.35
C ARG A 461 -2.09 -6.67 -16.25
N THR A 462 -0.78 -6.45 -16.42
CA THR A 462 0.06 -5.69 -15.49
C THR A 462 0.07 -4.17 -15.77
N GLY A 463 -0.63 -3.72 -16.81
CA GLY A 463 -0.71 -2.31 -17.19
C GLY A 463 0.32 -1.87 -18.23
N GLU A 464 1.20 -2.75 -18.71
CA GLU A 464 2.24 -2.40 -19.70
C GLU A 464 1.68 -2.38 -21.14
N GLY A 465 0.65 -1.55 -21.38
CA GLY A 465 -0.16 -1.59 -22.61
C GLY A 465 0.61 -1.35 -23.90
N HIS A 466 1.61 -0.44 -23.91
CA HIS A 466 2.43 -0.19 -25.09
C HIS A 466 3.38 -1.35 -25.41
N GLU A 467 3.90 -2.01 -24.37
CA GLU A 467 4.70 -3.21 -24.53
C GLU A 467 3.85 -4.38 -25.04
N ALA A 468 2.65 -4.54 -24.47
CA ALA A 468 1.67 -5.52 -24.93
C ALA A 468 1.31 -5.33 -26.42
N MET A 469 1.10 -4.08 -26.87
CA MET A 469 0.78 -3.78 -28.26
C MET A 469 1.90 -4.25 -29.22
N ARG A 470 3.15 -3.86 -28.94
CA ARG A 470 4.31 -4.23 -29.77
C ARG A 470 4.47 -5.75 -29.88
N ALA A 471 4.37 -6.43 -28.75
CA ALA A 471 4.47 -7.89 -28.68
C ALA A 471 3.35 -8.60 -29.45
N ALA A 472 2.10 -8.13 -29.30
CA ALA A 472 0.97 -8.68 -30.04
C ALA A 472 1.11 -8.45 -31.55
N GLU A 473 1.60 -7.29 -32.00
CA GLU A 473 1.88 -7.03 -33.41
C GLU A 473 2.98 -7.94 -33.98
N GLU A 474 4.03 -8.23 -33.20
CA GLU A 474 5.08 -9.17 -33.58
C GLU A 474 4.53 -10.60 -33.71
N ALA A 475 3.72 -11.04 -32.74
CA ALA A 475 3.02 -12.32 -32.82
C ALA A 475 2.14 -12.40 -34.07
N ARG A 476 1.38 -11.33 -34.37
CA ARG A 476 0.51 -11.25 -35.55
C ARG A 476 1.30 -11.46 -36.84
N ARG A 477 2.38 -10.69 -37.04
CA ARG A 477 3.24 -10.80 -38.23
C ARG A 477 3.76 -12.22 -38.42
N ALA A 478 4.15 -12.89 -37.34
CA ALA A 478 4.67 -14.24 -37.39
C ALA A 478 3.59 -15.29 -37.74
N TYR A 479 2.39 -15.21 -37.15
CA TYR A 479 1.29 -16.12 -37.46
C TYR A 479 0.73 -15.91 -38.88
N ASP A 480 0.62 -14.66 -39.33
CA ASP A 480 0.24 -14.32 -40.70
C ASP A 480 1.21 -14.94 -41.71
N ALA A 481 2.52 -14.82 -41.47
CA ALA A 481 3.55 -15.40 -42.33
C ALA A 481 3.52 -16.93 -42.38
N ARG A 482 3.04 -17.58 -41.31
CA ARG A 482 2.84 -19.04 -41.23
C ARG A 482 1.50 -19.51 -41.80
N GLY A 483 0.56 -18.60 -42.05
CA GLY A 483 -0.82 -18.93 -42.44
C GLY A 483 -1.64 -19.58 -41.31
N ASP A 484 -1.29 -19.34 -40.05
CA ASP A 484 -2.01 -19.88 -38.89
C ASP A 484 -3.24 -19.01 -38.58
N VAL A 485 -4.34 -19.28 -39.28
CA VAL A 485 -5.59 -18.52 -39.19
C VAL A 485 -6.14 -18.48 -37.76
N GLY A 486 -6.05 -19.60 -37.02
CA GLY A 486 -6.56 -19.70 -35.66
C GLY A 486 -5.80 -18.77 -34.71
N ARG A 487 -4.46 -18.85 -34.73
CA ARG A 487 -3.64 -18.00 -33.86
C ARG A 487 -3.64 -16.53 -34.29
N THR A 488 -3.70 -16.22 -35.58
CA THR A 488 -3.94 -14.84 -36.05
C THR A 488 -5.24 -14.30 -35.46
N GLY A 489 -6.34 -15.06 -35.48
CA GLY A 489 -7.61 -14.64 -34.87
C GLY A 489 -7.52 -14.34 -33.36
N VAL A 490 -6.76 -15.14 -32.61
CA VAL A 490 -6.51 -14.89 -31.17
C VAL A 490 -5.74 -13.59 -30.96
N VAL A 491 -4.67 -13.37 -31.74
CA VAL A 491 -3.85 -12.16 -31.63
C VAL A 491 -4.67 -10.90 -31.96
N LEU A 492 -5.51 -10.96 -33.00
CA LEU A 492 -6.42 -9.87 -33.36
C LEU A 492 -7.41 -9.56 -32.21
N SER A 493 -7.91 -10.59 -31.52
CA SER A 493 -8.77 -10.42 -30.35
C SER A 493 -8.05 -9.73 -29.18
N VAL A 494 -6.77 -10.05 -28.95
CA VAL A 494 -5.93 -9.38 -27.95
C VAL A 494 -5.66 -7.94 -28.34
N LEU A 495 -5.24 -7.69 -29.58
CA LEU A 495 -5.00 -6.34 -30.10
C LEU A 495 -6.24 -5.46 -29.98
N SER A 496 -7.42 -5.98 -30.33
CA SER A 496 -8.68 -5.25 -30.14
C SER A 496 -8.84 -4.77 -28.69
N GLY A 497 -8.65 -5.66 -27.71
CA GLY A 497 -8.72 -5.31 -26.29
C GLY A 497 -7.73 -4.21 -25.87
N ILE A 498 -6.51 -4.22 -26.43
CA ILE A 498 -5.49 -3.20 -26.17
C ILE A 498 -5.91 -1.86 -26.81
N HIS A 499 -6.43 -1.85 -28.03
CA HIS A 499 -6.90 -0.63 -28.70
C HIS A 499 -8.08 0.01 -27.95
N ILE A 500 -9.00 -0.77 -27.38
CA ILE A 500 -10.07 -0.24 -26.50
C ILE A 500 -9.48 0.52 -25.30
N TYR A 501 -8.43 -0.04 -24.68
CA TYR A 501 -7.78 0.57 -23.52
C TYR A 501 -7.15 1.93 -23.82
N PHE A 502 -6.60 2.10 -25.03
CA PHE A 502 -6.07 3.37 -25.52
C PHE A 502 -7.12 4.30 -26.15
N GLY A 503 -8.36 3.83 -26.30
CA GLY A 503 -9.46 4.63 -26.85
C GLY A 503 -9.60 4.57 -28.37
N GLU A 504 -8.93 3.65 -29.04
CA GLU A 504 -8.94 3.53 -30.50
C GLU A 504 -10.10 2.63 -30.95
N ALA A 505 -11.34 3.08 -30.74
CA ALA A 505 -12.55 2.27 -30.88
C ALA A 505 -12.78 1.72 -32.30
N ASP A 506 -12.52 2.52 -33.32
CA ASP A 506 -12.69 2.12 -34.72
C ASP A 506 -11.73 0.98 -35.08
N GLU A 507 -10.48 1.08 -34.62
CA GLU A 507 -9.46 0.07 -34.86
C GLU A 507 -9.73 -1.20 -34.06
N ALA A 508 -10.15 -1.08 -32.80
CA ALA A 508 -10.61 -2.22 -32.00
C ALA A 508 -11.74 -2.99 -32.70
N THR A 509 -12.77 -2.28 -33.17
CA THR A 509 -13.91 -2.86 -33.91
C THR A 509 -13.46 -3.57 -35.18
N ARG A 510 -12.58 -2.93 -35.96
CA ARG A 510 -12.04 -3.49 -37.20
C ARG A 510 -11.31 -4.81 -36.94
N LEU A 511 -10.47 -4.86 -35.91
CA LEU A 511 -9.70 -6.04 -35.51
C LEU A 511 -10.58 -7.15 -34.92
N GLY A 512 -11.57 -6.81 -34.08
CA GLY A 512 -12.53 -7.75 -33.53
C GLY A 512 -13.39 -8.42 -34.61
N ASP A 513 -13.92 -7.63 -35.56
CA ASP A 513 -14.66 -8.16 -36.71
C ASP A 513 -13.78 -9.04 -37.60
N GLU A 514 -12.50 -8.69 -37.77
CA GLU A 514 -11.54 -9.50 -38.52
C GLU A 514 -11.25 -10.83 -37.82
N ALA A 515 -11.06 -10.82 -36.49
CA ALA A 515 -10.88 -12.03 -35.70
C ALA A 515 -12.07 -12.99 -35.86
N ILE A 516 -13.30 -12.48 -35.74
CA ILE A 516 -14.52 -13.28 -35.92
C ILE A 516 -14.57 -13.89 -37.33
N ARG A 517 -14.36 -13.08 -38.38
CA ARG A 517 -14.38 -13.56 -39.77
C ARG A 517 -13.38 -14.70 -40.03
N LEU A 518 -12.21 -14.66 -39.39
CA LEU A 518 -11.19 -15.69 -39.51
C LEU A 518 -11.53 -16.97 -38.72
N LEU A 519 -12.14 -16.81 -37.55
CA LEU A 519 -12.38 -17.91 -36.61
C LEU A 519 -13.71 -18.63 -36.84
N GLU A 520 -14.76 -17.96 -37.35
CA GLU A 520 -16.07 -18.58 -37.59
C GLU A 520 -16.01 -19.83 -38.50
N PRO A 521 -15.26 -19.84 -39.62
CA PRO A 521 -15.13 -21.02 -40.46
C PRO A 521 -14.49 -22.24 -39.77
N LEU A 522 -13.77 -22.03 -38.66
CA LEU A 522 -13.14 -23.10 -37.89
C LEU A 522 -14.13 -23.82 -36.94
N GLY A 523 -15.36 -23.31 -36.83
CA GLY A 523 -16.41 -23.86 -35.96
C GLY A 523 -16.34 -23.34 -34.53
N GLU A 524 -17.11 -23.98 -33.64
CA GLU A 524 -17.21 -23.60 -32.23
C GLU A 524 -15.93 -23.96 -31.48
N THR A 525 -15.01 -22.99 -31.39
CA THR A 525 -13.70 -23.11 -30.74
C THR A 525 -13.60 -22.17 -29.54
N ALA A 526 -12.63 -22.39 -28.66
CA ALA A 526 -12.37 -21.49 -27.54
C ALA A 526 -11.89 -20.12 -28.03
N GLU A 527 -11.13 -20.11 -29.12
CA GLU A 527 -10.64 -18.92 -29.81
C GLU A 527 -11.81 -18.08 -30.35
N LEU A 528 -12.81 -18.72 -30.95
CA LEU A 528 -14.01 -18.01 -31.41
C LEU A 528 -14.82 -17.44 -30.24
N ALA A 529 -14.93 -18.17 -29.13
CA ALA A 529 -15.59 -17.65 -27.92
C ALA A 529 -14.87 -16.41 -27.37
N GLU A 530 -13.53 -16.40 -27.39
CA GLU A 530 -12.73 -15.23 -27.00
C GLU A 530 -12.98 -14.04 -27.94
N ALA A 531 -13.06 -14.26 -29.26
CA ALA A 531 -13.38 -13.21 -30.21
C ALA A 531 -14.80 -12.63 -29.99
N TYR A 532 -15.81 -13.48 -29.77
CA TYR A 532 -17.16 -13.01 -29.41
C TYR A 532 -17.21 -12.30 -28.06
N ARG A 533 -16.43 -12.75 -27.08
CA ARG A 533 -16.28 -12.05 -25.79
C ARG A 533 -15.73 -10.64 -26.02
N GLN A 534 -14.66 -10.49 -26.80
CA GLN A 534 -14.06 -9.18 -27.05
C GLN A 534 -15.01 -8.27 -27.82
N ARG A 535 -15.71 -8.80 -28.83
CA ARG A 535 -16.73 -8.05 -29.57
C ARG A 535 -17.88 -7.59 -28.68
N ASN A 536 -18.33 -8.42 -27.75
CA ASN A 536 -19.32 -8.01 -26.77
C ASN A 536 -18.83 -6.87 -25.87
N LEU A 537 -17.57 -6.95 -25.40
CA LEU A 537 -16.97 -5.89 -24.60
C LEU A 537 -16.91 -4.57 -25.40
N GLU A 538 -16.49 -4.61 -26.66
CA GLU A 538 -16.53 -3.46 -27.56
C GLU A 538 -17.94 -2.91 -27.70
N ASP A 539 -18.95 -3.72 -28.00
CA ASP A 539 -20.34 -3.25 -28.14
C ASP A 539 -20.86 -2.65 -26.82
N THR A 540 -20.39 -3.18 -25.68
CA THR A 540 -20.72 -2.67 -24.34
C THR A 540 -20.07 -1.31 -24.08
N VAL A 541 -18.82 -1.11 -24.51
CA VAL A 541 -18.03 0.11 -24.29
C VAL A 541 -18.32 1.19 -25.34
N SER A 542 -18.38 0.84 -26.61
CA SER A 542 -18.58 1.73 -27.76
C SER A 542 -19.98 2.30 -27.82
N ASN A 543 -21.02 1.55 -27.44
CA ASN A 543 -22.40 2.05 -27.36
C ASN A 543 -22.76 3.03 -28.52
N THR A 544 -22.55 2.59 -29.77
CA THR A 544 -22.75 3.45 -30.94
C THR A 544 -24.21 3.88 -31.00
N LEU A 545 -24.42 5.16 -30.69
CA LEU A 545 -25.51 6.07 -31.04
C LEU A 545 -26.47 5.64 -32.18
N ARG A 546 -27.25 4.57 -32.04
CA ARG A 546 -28.26 4.21 -33.05
C ARG A 546 -29.53 3.61 -32.46
N THR A 547 -30.44 4.49 -32.04
CA THR A 547 -31.89 4.25 -31.91
C THR A 547 -32.34 3.16 -30.93
N ALA A 548 -33.56 3.31 -30.41
CA ALA A 548 -34.17 2.43 -29.41
C ALA A 548 -34.25 0.93 -29.79
N ASP A 549 -34.09 0.58 -31.08
CA ASP A 549 -34.06 -0.81 -31.55
C ASP A 549 -32.69 -1.52 -31.38
N ALA A 550 -31.58 -0.79 -31.14
CA ALA A 550 -30.22 -1.35 -31.04
C ALA A 550 -29.77 -1.75 -29.62
N PHE A 551 -30.60 -1.53 -28.59
CA PHE A 551 -30.27 -1.96 -27.22
C PHE A 551 -30.03 -3.49 -27.12
N ARG A 552 -30.50 -4.29 -28.10
CA ARG A 552 -30.38 -5.76 -28.10
C ARG A 552 -29.01 -6.34 -28.52
N GLY A 553 -28.04 -5.51 -28.92
CA GLY A 553 -26.77 -5.94 -29.52
C GLY A 553 -25.86 -6.82 -28.63
N PRO A 554 -25.43 -6.35 -27.44
CA PRO A 554 -24.37 -7.03 -26.69
C PRO A 554 -24.79 -8.41 -26.14
N VAL A 555 -26.05 -8.57 -25.72
CA VAL A 555 -26.55 -9.85 -25.21
C VAL A 555 -26.39 -10.99 -26.24
N GLN A 556 -26.45 -10.70 -27.55
CA GLN A 556 -26.35 -11.74 -28.59
C GLN A 556 -24.98 -12.42 -28.63
N TRP A 557 -23.90 -11.64 -28.56
CA TRP A 557 -22.55 -12.19 -28.52
C TRP A 557 -22.31 -12.96 -27.23
N ALA A 558 -22.76 -12.41 -26.09
CA ALA A 558 -22.66 -13.10 -24.81
C ALA A 558 -23.42 -14.45 -24.80
N ASP A 559 -24.60 -14.52 -25.41
CA ASP A 559 -25.34 -15.78 -25.58
C ASP A 559 -24.56 -16.82 -26.41
N ARG A 560 -23.83 -16.38 -27.45
CA ARG A 560 -22.94 -17.27 -28.22
C ARG A 560 -21.80 -17.79 -27.36
N VAL A 561 -21.18 -16.93 -26.54
CA VAL A 561 -20.11 -17.32 -25.61
C VAL A 561 -20.62 -18.35 -24.59
N VAL A 562 -21.82 -18.14 -24.01
CA VAL A 562 -22.45 -19.10 -23.09
C VAL A 562 -22.67 -20.46 -23.77
N GLU A 563 -23.20 -20.46 -24.99
CA GLU A 563 -23.48 -21.70 -25.73
C GLU A 563 -22.21 -22.46 -26.12
N ILE A 564 -21.17 -21.76 -26.57
CA ILE A 564 -19.87 -22.37 -26.87
C ILE A 564 -19.27 -22.96 -25.59
N GLY A 565 -19.24 -22.21 -24.49
CA GLY A 565 -18.73 -22.69 -23.20
C GLY A 565 -19.46 -23.96 -22.73
N ARG A 566 -20.79 -24.00 -22.88
CA ARG A 566 -21.62 -25.17 -22.54
C ARG A 566 -21.29 -26.39 -23.41
N ARG A 567 -21.16 -26.22 -24.73
CA ARG A 567 -20.87 -27.32 -25.66
C ARG A 567 -19.44 -27.86 -25.55
N LEU A 568 -18.49 -26.97 -25.29
CA LEU A 568 -17.09 -27.34 -25.08
C LEU A 568 -16.81 -27.86 -23.66
N HIS A 569 -17.80 -27.87 -22.77
CA HIS A 569 -17.64 -28.20 -21.36
C HIS A 569 -16.56 -27.35 -20.67
N ARG A 570 -16.54 -26.05 -20.99
CA ARG A 570 -15.59 -25.05 -20.48
C ARG A 570 -16.29 -24.08 -19.52
N PRO A 571 -16.29 -24.37 -18.21
CA PRO A 571 -17.01 -23.56 -17.22
C PRO A 571 -16.45 -22.14 -17.11
N ASP A 572 -15.18 -21.93 -17.41
CA ASP A 572 -14.53 -20.61 -17.48
C ASP A 572 -15.15 -19.72 -18.58
N ILE A 573 -15.32 -20.27 -19.79
CA ILE A 573 -15.95 -19.56 -20.92
C ILE A 573 -17.44 -19.31 -20.63
N GLN A 574 -18.12 -20.32 -20.08
CA GLN A 574 -19.54 -20.19 -19.70
C GLN A 574 -19.74 -19.10 -18.63
N THR A 575 -18.86 -19.05 -17.63
CA THR A 575 -18.88 -18.05 -16.56
C THR A 575 -18.74 -16.65 -17.13
N ASP A 576 -17.76 -16.43 -18.01
CA ASP A 576 -17.57 -15.11 -18.60
C ASP A 576 -18.73 -14.72 -19.52
N GLY A 577 -19.29 -15.65 -20.30
CA GLY A 577 -20.50 -15.43 -21.09
C GLY A 577 -21.69 -15.01 -20.23
N LEU A 578 -21.92 -15.69 -19.10
CA LEU A 578 -23.00 -15.34 -18.16
C LEU A 578 -22.77 -13.97 -17.51
N ARG A 579 -21.53 -13.67 -17.11
CA ARG A 579 -21.15 -12.37 -16.56
C ARG A 579 -21.48 -11.24 -17.53
N GLN A 580 -21.08 -11.40 -18.79
CA GLN A 580 -21.31 -10.42 -19.84
C GLN A 580 -22.79 -10.26 -20.18
N ARG A 581 -23.52 -11.39 -20.28
CA ARG A 581 -24.95 -11.38 -20.54
C ARG A 581 -25.71 -10.70 -19.41
N GLY A 582 -25.43 -11.08 -18.17
CA GLY A 582 -26.08 -10.53 -16.98
C GLY A 582 -25.88 -9.02 -16.86
N PHE A 583 -24.66 -8.54 -17.09
CA PHE A 583 -24.38 -7.10 -17.09
C PHE A 583 -25.10 -6.37 -18.23
N GLY A 584 -25.08 -6.93 -19.45
CA GLY A 584 -25.80 -6.38 -20.60
C GLY A 584 -27.31 -6.27 -20.35
N LEU A 585 -27.93 -7.32 -19.80
CA LEU A 585 -29.34 -7.35 -19.43
C LEU A 585 -29.69 -6.28 -18.39
N VAL A 586 -28.90 -6.16 -17.31
CA VAL A 586 -29.13 -5.13 -16.29
C VAL A 586 -29.06 -3.75 -16.91
N ARG A 587 -28.03 -3.48 -17.72
CA ARG A 587 -27.86 -2.19 -18.41
C ARG A 587 -29.04 -1.85 -19.33
N ASP A 588 -29.67 -2.87 -19.94
CA ASP A 588 -30.87 -2.71 -20.78
C ASP A 588 -32.18 -2.63 -19.96
N GLY A 589 -32.09 -2.51 -18.63
CA GLY A 589 -33.23 -2.39 -17.70
C GLY A 589 -33.87 -3.70 -17.29
N ARG A 590 -33.26 -4.84 -17.64
CA ARG A 590 -33.77 -6.18 -17.33
C ARG A 590 -33.09 -6.71 -16.06
N SER A 591 -33.75 -6.54 -14.93
CA SER A 591 -33.24 -6.94 -13.61
C SER A 591 -32.93 -8.43 -13.47
N GLU A 592 -33.52 -9.29 -14.32
CA GLU A 592 -33.20 -10.72 -14.40
C GLU A 592 -31.73 -11.01 -14.72
N GLY A 593 -31.00 -10.05 -15.33
CA GLY A 593 -29.57 -10.16 -15.54
C GLY A 593 -28.75 -10.30 -14.25
N MET A 594 -29.29 -9.87 -13.10
CA MET A 594 -28.65 -10.09 -11.80
C MET A 594 -28.47 -11.58 -11.50
N LYS A 595 -29.43 -12.43 -11.89
CA LYS A 595 -29.34 -13.88 -11.69
C LYS A 595 -28.17 -14.49 -12.47
N ASP A 596 -27.93 -14.00 -13.68
CA ASP A 596 -26.79 -14.43 -14.49
C ASP A 596 -25.46 -14.01 -13.84
N LEU A 597 -25.38 -12.80 -13.27
CA LEU A 597 -24.20 -12.32 -12.56
C LEU A 597 -23.91 -13.12 -11.28
N GLU A 598 -24.94 -13.43 -10.49
CA GLU A 598 -24.84 -14.27 -9.30
C GLU A 598 -24.41 -15.70 -9.66
N THR A 599 -24.98 -16.25 -10.75
CA THR A 599 -24.61 -17.58 -11.26
C THR A 599 -23.17 -17.60 -11.77
N ALA A 600 -22.75 -16.56 -12.50
CA ALA A 600 -21.38 -16.41 -12.97
C ALA A 600 -20.40 -16.35 -11.79
N LEU A 601 -20.71 -15.58 -10.74
CA LEU A 601 -19.86 -15.52 -9.55
C LEU A 601 -19.73 -16.88 -8.86
N ALA A 602 -20.83 -17.64 -8.73
CA ALA A 602 -20.79 -18.98 -8.15
C ALA A 602 -19.92 -19.95 -8.98
N LEU A 603 -20.08 -19.96 -10.31
CA LEU A 603 -19.26 -20.77 -11.20
C LEU A 603 -17.77 -20.33 -11.21
N ALA A 604 -17.49 -19.04 -11.04
CA ALA A 604 -16.13 -18.53 -10.91
C ALA A 604 -15.42 -19.10 -9.67
N TYR A 605 -16.13 -19.23 -8.54
CA TYR A 605 -15.60 -19.89 -7.35
C TYR A 605 -15.40 -21.39 -7.56
N GLU A 606 -16.37 -22.08 -8.16
CA GLU A 606 -16.28 -23.52 -8.44
C GLU A 606 -15.12 -23.86 -9.39
N SER A 607 -14.84 -22.98 -10.35
CA SER A 607 -13.76 -23.15 -11.32
C SER A 607 -12.37 -22.80 -10.78
N GLY A 608 -12.27 -22.25 -9.56
CA GLY A 608 -10.99 -21.86 -8.97
C GLY A 608 -10.25 -20.81 -9.79
N ALA A 609 -10.97 -19.86 -10.40
CA ALA A 609 -10.41 -18.83 -11.29
C ALA A 609 -10.50 -17.43 -10.65
N PRO A 610 -9.48 -16.99 -9.88
CA PRO A 610 -9.47 -15.70 -9.18
C PRO A 610 -9.78 -14.48 -10.06
N GLU A 611 -9.30 -14.45 -11.30
CA GLU A 611 -9.59 -13.34 -12.22
C GLU A 611 -11.08 -13.26 -12.57
N LEU A 612 -11.73 -14.41 -12.81
CA LEU A 612 -13.16 -14.44 -13.11
C LEU A 612 -13.99 -14.04 -11.88
N VAL A 613 -13.56 -14.42 -10.67
CA VAL A 613 -14.21 -13.97 -9.43
C VAL A 613 -14.14 -12.45 -9.32
N PHE A 614 -12.96 -11.86 -9.55
CA PHE A 614 -12.79 -10.40 -9.57
C PHE A 614 -13.68 -9.74 -10.64
N ALA A 615 -13.65 -10.23 -11.87
CA ALA A 615 -14.45 -9.70 -12.98
C ALA A 615 -15.97 -9.79 -12.69
N CYS A 616 -16.45 -10.88 -12.08
CA CYS A 616 -17.85 -11.05 -11.69
C CYS A 616 -18.25 -10.09 -10.57
N ARG A 617 -17.39 -9.91 -9.55
CA ARG A 617 -17.63 -8.92 -8.48
C ARG A 617 -17.70 -7.49 -9.01
N LEU A 618 -16.82 -7.13 -9.94
CA LEU A 618 -16.89 -5.83 -10.62
C LEU A 618 -18.19 -5.66 -11.40
N ALA A 619 -18.60 -6.67 -12.16
CA ALA A 619 -19.86 -6.62 -12.92
C ALA A 619 -21.08 -6.49 -11.99
N LEU A 620 -21.10 -7.19 -10.85
CA LEU A 620 -22.12 -7.05 -9.81
C LEU A 620 -22.12 -5.64 -9.21
N MET A 621 -20.96 -5.10 -8.84
CA MET A 621 -20.83 -3.74 -8.31
C MET A 621 -21.39 -2.69 -9.30
N SER A 622 -21.02 -2.80 -10.58
CA SER A 622 -21.52 -1.91 -11.63
C SER A 622 -23.03 -2.09 -11.86
N ALA A 623 -23.54 -3.32 -11.86
CA ALA A 623 -24.97 -3.61 -11.98
C ALA A 623 -25.80 -3.05 -10.81
N THR A 624 -25.31 -3.19 -9.57
CA THR A 624 -25.92 -2.62 -8.36
C THR A 624 -26.00 -1.09 -8.43
N THR A 625 -24.98 -0.45 -9.00
CA THR A 625 -24.96 1.00 -9.26
C THR A 625 -26.03 1.40 -10.26
N LEU A 626 -26.11 0.70 -11.40
CA LEU A 626 -27.10 0.95 -12.44
C LEU A 626 -28.54 0.82 -11.91
N LEU A 627 -28.80 -0.20 -11.08
CA LEU A 627 -30.11 -0.47 -10.47
C LEU A 627 -30.50 0.50 -9.34
N GLY A 628 -29.61 1.41 -8.92
CA GLY A 628 -29.87 2.32 -7.82
C GLY A 628 -30.06 1.61 -6.47
N ARG A 629 -29.44 0.44 -6.28
CA ARG A 629 -29.48 -0.30 -5.01
C ARG A 629 -28.76 0.45 -3.89
N ALA A 630 -28.88 -0.05 -2.66
CA ALA A 630 -28.34 0.61 -1.46
C ALA A 630 -26.80 0.79 -1.53
N PRO A 631 -26.25 1.96 -1.16
CA PRO A 631 -24.81 2.22 -1.19
C PRO A 631 -23.96 1.20 -0.42
N GLU A 632 -24.49 0.64 0.67
CA GLU A 632 -23.80 -0.34 1.50
C GLU A 632 -23.58 -1.68 0.78
N GLU A 633 -24.53 -2.10 -0.06
CA GLU A 633 -24.39 -3.30 -0.89
C GLU A 633 -23.27 -3.11 -1.91
N ARG A 634 -23.25 -1.96 -2.59
CA ARG A 634 -22.20 -1.60 -3.54
C ARG A 634 -20.83 -1.55 -2.85
N ARG A 635 -20.75 -0.91 -1.69
CA ARG A 635 -19.49 -0.78 -0.92
C ARG A 635 -18.96 -2.15 -0.49
N ARG A 636 -19.82 -3.08 -0.07
CA ARG A 636 -19.42 -4.46 0.23
C ARG A 636 -18.85 -5.17 -1.00
N LEU A 637 -19.55 -5.09 -2.14
CA LEU A 637 -19.08 -5.70 -3.39
C LEU A 637 -17.72 -5.13 -3.84
N TYR A 638 -17.52 -3.82 -3.64
CA TYR A 638 -16.24 -3.17 -3.86
C TYR A 638 -15.15 -3.69 -2.91
N GLU A 639 -15.41 -3.69 -1.60
CA GLU A 639 -14.46 -4.13 -0.57
C GLU A 639 -14.04 -5.59 -0.83
N ASP A 640 -15.00 -6.45 -1.17
CA ASP A 640 -14.76 -7.84 -1.54
C ASP A 640 -13.94 -7.98 -2.83
N ALA A 641 -14.18 -7.15 -3.85
CA ALA A 641 -13.43 -7.18 -5.10
C ALA A 641 -11.97 -6.76 -4.90
N VAL A 642 -11.74 -5.68 -4.14
CA VAL A 642 -10.40 -5.17 -3.84
C VAL A 642 -9.63 -6.11 -2.93
N ALA A 643 -10.26 -6.65 -1.88
CA ALA A 643 -9.63 -7.63 -0.99
C ALA A 643 -9.18 -8.86 -1.77
N HIS A 644 -10.05 -9.39 -2.63
CA HIS A 644 -9.73 -10.54 -3.49
C HIS A 644 -8.62 -10.25 -4.48
N ALA A 645 -8.63 -9.06 -5.08
CA ALA A 645 -7.58 -8.62 -5.98
C ALA A 645 -6.21 -8.57 -5.27
N HIS A 646 -6.14 -7.99 -4.07
CA HIS A 646 -4.90 -7.96 -3.29
C HIS A 646 -4.44 -9.34 -2.83
N GLU A 647 -5.35 -10.19 -2.34
CA GLU A 647 -5.04 -11.57 -1.93
C GLU A 647 -4.39 -12.38 -3.07
N HIS A 648 -4.80 -12.11 -4.31
CA HIS A 648 -4.30 -12.81 -5.50
C HIS A 648 -3.26 -12.00 -6.29
N GLY A 649 -2.71 -10.92 -5.72
CA GLY A 649 -1.65 -10.12 -6.34
C GLY A 649 -2.04 -9.40 -7.63
N TYR A 650 -3.33 -9.13 -7.85
CA TYR A 650 -3.81 -8.41 -9.02
C TYR A 650 -3.45 -6.92 -8.91
N VAL A 651 -2.63 -6.43 -9.86
CA VAL A 651 -2.21 -5.03 -9.95
C VAL A 651 -2.45 -4.58 -11.39
N GLY A 652 -3.52 -3.81 -11.61
CA GLY A 652 -3.90 -3.36 -12.95
C GLY A 652 -4.65 -2.03 -12.92
N GLY A 653 -4.64 -1.31 -14.04
CA GLY A 653 -5.14 0.07 -14.09
C GLY A 653 -6.60 0.24 -13.66
N LEU A 654 -7.47 -0.74 -13.94
CA LEU A 654 -8.87 -0.69 -13.52
C LEU A 654 -9.02 -0.80 -11.99
N LEU A 655 -8.24 -1.67 -11.34
CA LEU A 655 -8.23 -1.77 -9.87
C LEU A 655 -7.75 -0.45 -9.26
N SER A 656 -6.66 0.11 -9.80
CA SER A 656 -6.12 1.39 -9.33
C SER A 656 -7.12 2.54 -9.48
N ALA A 657 -7.88 2.58 -10.57
CA ALA A 657 -8.94 3.60 -10.76
C ALA A 657 -10.07 3.45 -9.72
N LEU A 658 -10.50 2.22 -9.43
CA LEU A 658 -11.50 1.93 -8.40
C LEU A 658 -11.00 2.30 -6.99
N GLU A 659 -9.74 2.02 -6.69
CA GLU A 659 -9.10 2.46 -5.44
C GLU A 659 -9.04 3.98 -5.30
N VAL A 660 -8.72 4.70 -6.38
CA VAL A 660 -8.75 6.17 -6.37
C VAL A 660 -10.16 6.70 -6.15
N GLU A 661 -11.15 6.14 -6.85
CA GLU A 661 -12.55 6.53 -6.70
C GLU A 661 -13.04 6.36 -5.27
N GLN A 662 -12.76 5.22 -4.63
CA GLN A 662 -13.15 4.98 -3.25
C GLN A 662 -12.37 5.84 -2.25
N ALA A 663 -11.07 6.04 -2.49
CA ALA A 663 -10.25 6.92 -1.65
C ALA A 663 -10.81 8.35 -1.67
N ILE A 664 -11.24 8.85 -2.83
CA ILE A 664 -11.92 10.14 -2.95
C ILE A 664 -13.27 10.12 -2.23
N ALA A 665 -14.10 9.08 -2.44
CA ALA A 665 -15.43 8.98 -1.80
C ALA A 665 -15.38 8.90 -0.27
N SER A 666 -14.31 8.33 0.30
CA SER A 666 -14.09 8.24 1.75
C SER A 666 -13.40 9.48 2.36
N GLY A 667 -12.82 10.32 1.51
CA GLY A 667 -12.03 11.50 1.91
C GLY A 667 -10.57 11.19 2.23
N ASP A 668 -10.03 10.03 1.83
CA ASP A 668 -8.61 9.68 1.92
C ASP A 668 -7.86 10.15 0.65
N PHE A 669 -7.68 11.46 0.53
CA PHE A 669 -7.06 12.07 -0.65
C PHE A 669 -5.56 11.72 -0.79
N ASP A 670 -4.88 11.38 0.31
CA ASP A 670 -3.48 10.95 0.26
C ASP A 670 -3.35 9.58 -0.40
N ARG A 671 -4.24 8.64 -0.07
CA ARG A 671 -4.31 7.35 -0.78
C ARG A 671 -4.63 7.54 -2.25
N ALA A 672 -5.62 8.38 -2.58
CA ALA A 672 -5.97 8.68 -3.97
C ALA A 672 -4.76 9.16 -4.79
N LEU A 673 -3.98 10.11 -4.26
CA LEU A 673 -2.78 10.64 -4.92
C LEU A 673 -1.63 9.62 -5.01
N ARG A 674 -1.49 8.71 -4.03
CA ARG A 674 -0.47 7.64 -4.10
C ARG A 674 -0.82 6.62 -5.18
N VAL A 675 -2.06 6.12 -5.18
CA VAL A 675 -2.51 5.09 -6.11
C VAL A 675 -2.55 5.62 -7.55
N SER A 676 -2.95 6.88 -7.77
CA SER A 676 -3.00 7.46 -9.12
C SER A 676 -1.64 7.49 -9.81
N ARG A 677 -0.53 7.50 -9.07
CA ARG A 677 0.84 7.46 -9.62
C ARG A 677 1.27 6.08 -10.12
N LEU A 678 0.47 5.04 -9.83
CA LEU A 678 0.70 3.67 -10.32
C LEU A 678 0.08 3.44 -11.70
N LEU A 679 -0.71 4.38 -12.20
CA LEU A 679 -1.40 4.26 -13.48
C LEU A 679 -0.47 4.51 -14.66
N VAL A 680 -0.72 3.75 -15.71
CA VAL A 680 -0.06 3.86 -17.02
C VAL A 680 -0.34 5.25 -17.60
N PRO A 681 0.71 6.05 -17.88
CA PRO A 681 0.53 7.33 -18.56
C PRO A 681 -0.23 7.16 -19.88
N ASP A 682 -0.89 8.20 -20.34
CA ASP A 682 -1.45 8.24 -21.69
C ASP A 682 -2.53 7.16 -21.99
N SER A 683 -3.17 6.60 -20.96
CA SER A 683 -4.34 5.72 -21.09
C SER A 683 -5.65 6.48 -20.81
N ASN A 684 -6.78 5.99 -21.34
CA ASN A 684 -8.10 6.56 -20.96
C ASN A 684 -8.38 6.43 -19.46
N VAL A 685 -7.89 5.35 -18.82
CA VAL A 685 -7.99 5.15 -17.37
C VAL A 685 -7.22 6.25 -16.62
N SER A 686 -5.97 6.54 -17.02
CA SER A 686 -5.20 7.62 -16.41
C SER A 686 -5.82 9.01 -16.63
N ALA A 687 -6.45 9.24 -17.80
CA ALA A 687 -7.10 10.50 -18.10
C ALA A 687 -8.35 10.71 -17.21
N GLU A 688 -9.16 9.66 -17.06
CA GLU A 688 -10.35 9.62 -16.22
C GLU A 688 -10.03 9.79 -14.72
N VAL A 689 -8.97 9.13 -14.23
CA VAL A 689 -8.46 9.32 -12.88
C VAL A 689 -7.86 10.72 -12.72
N GLY A 690 -7.16 11.21 -13.74
CA GLY A 690 -6.59 12.56 -13.78
C GLY A 690 -7.63 13.65 -13.55
N LEU A 691 -8.84 13.51 -14.14
CA LEU A 691 -9.95 14.44 -13.89
C LEU A 691 -10.43 14.44 -12.43
N ARG A 692 -10.43 13.28 -11.76
CA ARG A 692 -10.77 13.20 -10.33
C ARG A 692 -9.65 13.75 -9.45
N ILE A 693 -8.40 13.49 -9.81
CA ILE A 693 -7.24 14.05 -9.10
C ILE A 693 -7.19 15.57 -9.25
N ALA A 694 -7.62 16.14 -10.38
CA ALA A 694 -7.77 17.57 -10.54
C ALA A 694 -8.71 18.18 -9.47
N LEU A 695 -9.85 17.53 -9.18
CA LEU A 695 -10.74 17.96 -8.11
C LEU A 695 -10.04 17.97 -6.74
N VAL A 696 -9.26 16.92 -6.44
CA VAL A 696 -8.49 16.81 -5.19
C VAL A 696 -7.43 17.90 -5.08
N GLU A 697 -6.65 18.13 -6.13
CA GLU A 697 -5.57 19.11 -6.15
C GLU A 697 -6.10 20.55 -6.01
N VAL A 698 -7.17 20.89 -6.73
CA VAL A 698 -7.83 22.20 -6.59
C VAL A 698 -8.43 22.37 -5.20
N ALA A 699 -9.06 21.33 -4.65
CA ALA A 699 -9.64 21.40 -3.30
C ALA A 699 -8.57 21.65 -2.22
N ARG A 700 -7.36 21.08 -2.38
CA ARG A 700 -6.24 21.25 -1.45
C ARG A 700 -5.56 22.60 -1.62
N ARG A 701 -5.12 22.91 -2.84
CA ARG A 701 -4.16 23.98 -3.10
C ARG A 701 -4.83 25.22 -3.71
N GLY A 702 -5.77 25.02 -4.62
CA GLY A 702 -6.49 26.09 -5.31
C GLY A 702 -6.43 25.96 -6.83
N PRO A 703 -7.02 26.91 -7.57
CA PRO A 703 -7.09 26.89 -9.03
C PRO A 703 -5.72 26.82 -9.73
N GLU A 704 -4.67 27.33 -9.10
CA GLU A 704 -3.29 27.28 -9.62
C GLU A 704 -2.70 25.86 -9.68
N ALA A 705 -3.28 24.90 -8.95
CA ALA A 705 -2.90 23.49 -9.01
C ALA A 705 -3.73 22.69 -10.02
N MET A 706 -4.59 23.35 -10.80
CA MET A 706 -5.37 22.72 -11.86
C MET A 706 -4.43 22.15 -12.94
N PRO A 707 -4.54 20.85 -13.26
CA PRO A 707 -3.80 20.27 -14.39
C PRO A 707 -4.42 20.72 -15.73
N ASP A 708 -3.77 20.37 -16.84
CA ASP A 708 -4.31 20.59 -18.19
C ASP A 708 -5.55 19.70 -18.41
N LEU A 709 -6.73 20.23 -18.05
CA LEU A 709 -8.00 19.54 -18.22
C LEU A 709 -8.34 19.29 -19.70
N ASP A 710 -7.87 20.15 -20.61
CA ASP A 710 -8.14 20.00 -22.04
C ASP A 710 -7.40 18.82 -22.63
N ALA A 711 -6.14 18.58 -22.23
CA ALA A 711 -5.40 17.39 -22.62
C ALA A 711 -6.10 16.11 -22.14
N LEU A 712 -6.50 16.05 -20.86
CA LEU A 712 -7.21 14.91 -20.28
C LEU A 712 -8.55 14.67 -20.98
N ARG A 713 -9.33 15.75 -21.18
CA ARG A 713 -10.64 15.72 -21.85
C ARG A 713 -10.52 15.29 -23.30
N SER A 714 -9.59 15.88 -24.05
CA SER A 714 -9.35 15.57 -25.47
C SER A 714 -9.04 14.08 -25.67
N ARG A 715 -8.27 13.48 -24.75
CA ARG A 715 -8.00 12.05 -24.78
C ARG A 715 -9.26 11.21 -24.61
N LEU A 716 -10.06 11.48 -23.58
CA LEU A 716 -11.32 10.77 -23.34
C LEU A 716 -12.30 10.92 -24.50
N LEU A 717 -12.32 12.09 -25.15
CA LEU A 717 -13.17 12.37 -26.33
C LEU A 717 -12.75 11.63 -27.60
N LYS A 718 -11.49 11.19 -27.71
CA LYS A 718 -11.05 10.30 -28.79
C LYS A 718 -11.48 8.85 -28.54
N GLY A 719 -11.78 8.51 -27.29
CA GLY A 719 -12.23 7.20 -26.86
C GLY A 719 -13.66 6.86 -27.28
N PRO A 720 -14.05 5.59 -27.12
CA PRO A 720 -15.44 5.20 -27.28
C PRO A 720 -16.38 6.00 -26.34
N PRO A 721 -17.66 6.22 -26.72
CA PRO A 721 -18.64 7.02 -25.98
C PRO A 721 -18.72 6.81 -24.46
N ALA A 722 -18.39 5.61 -23.96
CA ALA A 722 -18.19 5.36 -22.54
C ALA A 722 -17.25 6.36 -21.87
N TRP A 723 -16.08 6.58 -22.46
CA TRP A 723 -15.03 7.45 -21.95
C TRP A 723 -15.39 8.93 -22.12
N THR A 724 -16.09 9.27 -23.21
CA THR A 724 -16.67 10.60 -23.42
C THR A 724 -17.56 11.05 -22.27
N SER A 725 -18.31 10.12 -21.65
CA SER A 725 -19.15 10.47 -20.50
C SER A 725 -18.34 10.93 -19.27
N PHE A 726 -17.14 10.39 -19.06
CA PHE A 726 -16.24 10.85 -18.00
C PHE A 726 -15.62 12.22 -18.32
N ALA A 727 -15.43 12.53 -19.60
CA ALA A 727 -14.92 13.83 -20.04
C ALA A 727 -15.81 14.98 -19.55
N ALA A 728 -17.13 14.80 -19.50
CA ALA A 728 -18.08 15.79 -18.97
C ALA A 728 -17.89 16.10 -17.48
N THR A 729 -17.29 15.18 -16.71
CA THR A 729 -17.04 15.37 -15.27
C THR A 729 -15.89 16.34 -14.97
N SER A 730 -15.16 16.78 -16.01
CA SER A 730 -14.15 17.86 -15.91
C SER A 730 -14.74 19.21 -15.50
N ALA A 731 -16.07 19.38 -15.55
CA ALA A 731 -16.77 20.53 -14.98
C ALA A 731 -16.63 20.63 -13.44
N GLN A 732 -16.37 19.52 -12.73
CA GLN A 732 -16.26 19.51 -11.27
C GLN A 732 -15.14 20.40 -10.74
N PRO A 733 -13.85 20.19 -11.14
CA PRO A 733 -12.77 21.03 -10.64
C PRO A 733 -12.93 22.50 -11.04
N LEU A 734 -13.47 22.80 -12.22
CA LEU A 734 -13.73 24.17 -12.69
C LEU A 734 -14.77 24.89 -11.81
N LEU A 735 -15.88 24.23 -11.54
CA LEU A 735 -16.93 24.81 -10.68
C LEU A 735 -16.49 24.91 -9.22
N LEU A 736 -15.63 23.99 -8.74
CA LEU A 736 -14.99 24.09 -7.43
C LEU A 736 -14.00 25.27 -7.37
N ALA A 737 -13.29 25.54 -8.47
CA ALA A 737 -12.41 26.69 -8.66
C ALA A 737 -13.16 28.02 -8.85
N ASP A 738 -14.49 28.02 -8.81
CA ASP A 738 -15.36 29.20 -8.99
C ASP A 738 -15.35 29.78 -10.42
N ASP A 739 -15.17 28.93 -11.43
CA ASP A 739 -15.30 29.27 -12.85
C ASP A 739 -16.54 28.60 -13.47
N PRO A 740 -17.75 29.16 -13.26
CA PRO A 740 -18.97 28.58 -13.80
C PRO A 740 -19.08 28.72 -15.32
N GLY A 741 -18.38 29.67 -15.95
CA GLY A 741 -18.37 29.83 -17.40
C GLY A 741 -17.70 28.63 -18.07
N ALA A 742 -16.45 28.34 -17.68
CA ALA A 742 -15.73 27.17 -18.17
C ALA A 742 -16.44 25.86 -17.77
N ALA A 743 -17.01 25.78 -16.56
CA ALA A 743 -17.74 24.59 -16.14
C ALA A 743 -18.93 24.25 -17.06
N ILE A 744 -19.66 25.25 -17.59
CA ILE A 744 -20.75 25.02 -18.56
C ILE A 744 -20.21 24.46 -19.87
N GLU A 745 -19.13 25.03 -20.41
CA GLU A 745 -18.52 24.54 -21.65
C GLU A 745 -18.13 23.06 -21.55
N HIS A 746 -17.69 22.62 -20.38
CA HIS A 746 -17.34 21.22 -20.11
C HIS A 746 -18.58 20.35 -19.87
N ALA A 747 -19.61 20.86 -19.18
CA ALA A 747 -20.85 20.13 -18.92
C ALA A 747 -21.68 19.91 -20.21
N GLU A 748 -21.57 20.78 -21.21
CA GLU A 748 -22.26 20.68 -22.52
C GLU A 748 -22.00 19.33 -23.22
N LEU A 749 -20.87 18.68 -22.94
CA LEU A 749 -20.58 17.34 -23.43
C LEU A 749 -21.64 16.29 -23.05
N ALA A 750 -22.41 16.53 -21.99
CA ALA A 750 -23.48 15.64 -21.56
C ALA A 750 -24.79 15.79 -22.37
N VAL A 751 -25.00 16.94 -23.02
CA VAL A 751 -26.29 17.26 -23.66
C VAL A 751 -26.57 16.32 -24.81
N LYS A 752 -25.66 16.24 -25.79
CA LYS A 752 -25.86 15.44 -27.00
C LYS A 752 -26.13 13.96 -26.68
N PRO A 753 -25.29 13.25 -25.91
CA PRO A 753 -25.55 11.83 -25.58
C PRO A 753 -26.89 11.62 -24.90
N LEU A 754 -27.25 12.47 -23.92
CA LEU A 754 -28.53 12.37 -23.23
C LEU A 754 -29.68 12.57 -24.21
N THR A 755 -29.67 13.63 -25.02
CA THR A 755 -30.74 13.90 -26.01
C THR A 755 -30.91 12.81 -27.06
N GLU A 756 -29.86 12.05 -27.35
CA GLU A 756 -29.86 10.98 -28.36
C GLU A 756 -30.26 9.60 -27.79
N GLY A 757 -30.68 9.49 -26.52
CA GLY A 757 -31.09 8.20 -25.93
C GLY A 757 -30.00 7.49 -25.14
N SER A 758 -28.82 8.09 -24.98
CA SER A 758 -27.68 7.46 -24.31
C SER A 758 -27.55 7.93 -22.87
N TRP A 759 -27.44 6.98 -21.96
CA TRP A 759 -27.41 7.27 -20.54
C TRP A 759 -26.25 6.58 -19.83
N ARG A 760 -25.59 7.33 -18.94
CA ARG A 760 -24.58 6.89 -17.96
C ARG A 760 -24.65 7.80 -16.73
N TRP A 761 -24.37 7.26 -15.55
CA TRP A 761 -24.45 8.00 -14.28
C TRP A 761 -23.55 9.26 -14.24
N SER A 762 -22.39 9.24 -14.90
CA SER A 762 -21.48 10.39 -15.04
C SER A 762 -22.11 11.57 -15.78
N LEU A 763 -23.04 11.31 -16.71
CA LEU A 763 -23.78 12.36 -17.42
C LEU A 763 -24.81 13.03 -16.51
N ASP A 764 -25.46 12.29 -15.61
CA ASP A 764 -26.39 12.89 -14.64
C ASP A 764 -25.66 13.86 -13.70
N VAL A 765 -24.46 13.47 -13.26
CA VAL A 765 -23.56 14.30 -12.46
C VAL A 765 -23.18 15.57 -13.22
N ALA A 766 -22.82 15.46 -14.51
CA ALA A 766 -22.50 16.61 -15.36
C ALA A 766 -23.69 17.57 -15.53
N VAL A 767 -24.93 17.06 -15.61
CA VAL A 767 -26.12 17.91 -15.67
C VAL A 767 -26.34 18.68 -14.37
N VAL A 768 -26.13 18.07 -13.21
CA VAL A 768 -26.20 18.79 -11.92
C VAL A 768 -25.19 19.93 -11.88
N LEU A 769 -23.96 19.68 -12.35
CA LEU A 769 -22.92 20.71 -12.47
C LEU A 769 -23.33 21.83 -13.44
N GLY A 770 -23.96 21.48 -14.57
CA GLY A 770 -24.47 22.45 -15.54
C GLY A 770 -25.60 23.33 -14.98
N VAL A 771 -26.54 22.75 -14.23
CA VAL A 771 -27.60 23.50 -13.52
C VAL A 771 -26.99 24.47 -12.50
N GLU A 772 -26.08 24.00 -11.66
CA GLU A 772 -25.43 24.84 -10.63
C GLU A 772 -24.57 25.95 -11.27
N ALA A 773 -23.82 25.64 -12.34
CA ALA A 773 -23.03 26.63 -13.04
C ALA A 773 -23.91 27.72 -13.68
N ALA A 774 -25.04 27.32 -14.31
CA ALA A 774 -26.01 28.26 -14.85
C ALA A 774 -26.65 29.13 -13.77
N ARG A 775 -26.94 28.55 -12.59
CA ARG A 775 -27.43 29.28 -11.41
C ARG A 775 -26.43 30.36 -10.97
N ARG A 776 -25.14 30.02 -10.86
CA ARG A 776 -24.09 30.97 -10.45
C ARG A 776 -23.85 32.10 -11.45
N LEU A 777 -24.03 31.85 -12.75
CA LEU A 777 -23.96 32.89 -13.78
C LEU A 777 -25.15 33.85 -13.77
N SER A 778 -26.23 33.51 -13.06
CA SER A 778 -27.48 34.29 -13.06
C SER A 778 -28.09 34.50 -14.45
N ASP A 779 -27.82 33.60 -15.41
CA ASP A 779 -28.44 33.60 -16.74
C ASP A 779 -29.72 32.75 -16.72
N ARG A 780 -30.87 33.42 -16.74
CA ARG A 780 -32.18 32.77 -16.67
C ARG A 780 -32.46 31.83 -17.85
N SER A 781 -32.11 32.23 -19.07
CA SER A 781 -32.38 31.42 -20.26
C SER A 781 -31.54 30.14 -20.24
N LEU A 782 -30.29 30.26 -19.81
CA LEU A 782 -29.38 29.14 -19.70
C LEU A 782 -29.81 28.19 -18.58
N LEU A 783 -30.23 28.74 -17.43
CA LEU A 783 -30.75 27.99 -16.30
C LEU A 783 -32.02 27.21 -16.67
N ASP A 784 -32.99 27.84 -17.35
CA ASP A 784 -34.24 27.18 -17.78
C ASP A 784 -33.95 25.98 -18.71
N ARG A 785 -32.96 26.11 -19.61
CA ARG A 785 -32.53 25.02 -20.49
C ARG A 785 -31.93 23.85 -19.70
N TRP A 786 -31.07 24.12 -18.73
CA TRP A 786 -30.44 23.08 -17.90
C TRP A 786 -31.43 22.42 -16.93
N ILE A 787 -32.38 23.18 -16.37
CA ILE A 787 -33.50 22.62 -15.58
C ILE A 787 -34.34 21.69 -16.45
N ALA A 788 -34.72 22.13 -17.66
CA ALA A 788 -35.47 21.30 -18.58
C ALA A 788 -34.73 19.99 -18.91
N LEU A 789 -33.41 20.04 -19.11
CA LEU A 789 -32.59 18.85 -19.30
C LEU A 789 -32.53 17.96 -18.05
N ALA A 790 -32.39 18.53 -16.85
CA ALA A 790 -32.38 17.78 -15.60
C ALA A 790 -33.70 17.01 -15.38
N MET A 791 -34.83 17.66 -15.69
CA MET A 791 -36.18 17.09 -15.54
C MET A 791 -36.54 16.09 -16.65
N HIS A 792 -36.27 16.45 -17.90
CA HIS A 792 -36.84 15.81 -19.09
C HIS A 792 -35.82 15.10 -19.99
N GLY A 793 -34.53 15.11 -19.64
CA GLY A 793 -33.39 14.63 -20.44
C GLY A 793 -33.32 13.13 -20.73
N VAL A 794 -34.41 12.58 -21.29
CA VAL A 794 -34.52 11.32 -22.05
C VAL A 794 -34.86 10.06 -21.25
N PRO A 795 -35.68 9.13 -21.81
CA PRO A 795 -35.94 7.82 -21.22
C PRO A 795 -34.66 6.99 -21.08
N ALA A 796 -34.27 6.72 -19.84
CA ALA A 796 -33.29 5.70 -19.48
C ALA A 796 -34.03 4.42 -19.06
N PRO A 797 -33.44 3.24 -19.30
CA PRO A 797 -34.06 1.96 -18.95
C PRO A 797 -34.16 1.73 -17.43
N ILE A 798 -33.42 2.50 -16.62
CA ILE A 798 -33.35 2.36 -15.17
C ILE A 798 -33.37 3.75 -14.50
N GLU A 799 -33.95 3.81 -13.30
CA GLU A 799 -33.96 5.00 -12.43
C GLU A 799 -32.85 4.90 -11.37
N SER A 800 -31.60 5.24 -11.72
CA SER A 800 -30.47 5.22 -10.77
C SER A 800 -30.56 6.34 -9.72
N ARG A 801 -29.76 6.24 -8.65
CA ARG A 801 -29.68 7.30 -7.62
C ARG A 801 -29.19 8.62 -8.19
N GLU A 802 -28.19 8.64 -9.07
CA GLU A 802 -27.69 9.87 -9.71
C GLU A 802 -28.76 10.54 -10.58
N ARG A 803 -29.58 9.75 -11.27
CA ARG A 803 -30.71 10.27 -12.05
C ARG A 803 -31.81 10.85 -11.16
N GLN A 804 -32.14 10.17 -10.06
CA GLN A 804 -33.07 10.69 -9.05
C GLN A 804 -32.54 11.98 -8.43
N ALA A 805 -31.25 12.01 -8.05
CA ALA A 805 -30.58 13.20 -7.53
C ALA A 805 -30.62 14.37 -8.52
N ARG A 806 -30.36 14.11 -9.80
CA ARG A 806 -30.42 15.11 -10.88
C ARG A 806 -31.80 15.70 -11.03
N ARG A 807 -32.85 14.86 -11.10
CA ARG A 807 -34.25 15.31 -11.20
C ARG A 807 -34.67 16.07 -9.96
N ALA A 808 -34.32 15.58 -8.78
CA ALA A 808 -34.59 16.25 -7.52
C ALA A 808 -33.93 17.64 -7.51
N TYR A 809 -32.65 17.73 -7.86
CA TYR A 809 -31.91 19.00 -7.91
C TYR A 809 -32.51 19.98 -8.93
N GLY A 810 -32.78 19.55 -10.17
CA GLY A 810 -33.48 20.39 -11.16
C GLY A 810 -34.87 20.83 -10.71
N GLY A 811 -35.58 19.97 -9.98
CA GLY A 811 -36.88 20.26 -9.39
C GLY A 811 -36.82 21.29 -8.26
N VAL A 812 -35.74 21.32 -7.47
CA VAL A 812 -35.49 22.40 -6.48
C VAL A 812 -35.53 23.75 -7.17
N LEU A 813 -34.73 23.91 -8.22
CA LEU A 813 -34.62 25.17 -8.95
C LEU A 813 -35.94 25.57 -9.60
N LEU A 814 -36.68 24.60 -10.16
CA LEU A 814 -38.00 24.85 -10.73
C LEU A 814 -39.01 25.32 -9.68
N ALA A 815 -38.99 24.73 -8.48
CA ALA A 815 -39.86 25.13 -7.38
C ALA A 815 -39.50 26.52 -6.82
N GLU A 816 -38.22 26.87 -6.77
CA GLU A 816 -37.78 28.23 -6.42
C GLU A 816 -38.30 29.27 -7.43
N GLN A 817 -38.29 28.95 -8.74
CA GLN A 817 -38.82 29.83 -9.78
C GLN A 817 -40.33 30.10 -9.64
N THR A 818 -41.08 29.14 -9.11
CA THR A 818 -42.53 29.28 -8.87
C THR A 818 -42.86 29.79 -7.46
N GLY A 819 -41.86 29.94 -6.59
CA GLY A 819 -42.02 30.38 -5.19
C GLY A 819 -42.55 29.29 -4.25
N ASP A 820 -42.54 28.02 -4.66
CA ASP A 820 -42.99 26.89 -3.84
C ASP A 820 -41.83 26.34 -2.98
N LEU A 821 -41.55 27.04 -1.88
CA LEU A 821 -40.45 26.70 -0.95
C LEU A 821 -40.62 25.32 -0.28
N ASP A 822 -41.85 24.87 -0.03
CA ASP A 822 -42.10 23.57 0.59
C ASP A 822 -41.74 22.43 -0.36
N SER A 823 -42.07 22.57 -1.65
CA SER A 823 -41.64 21.60 -2.66
C SER A 823 -40.14 21.67 -2.91
N ALA A 824 -39.54 22.87 -2.94
CA ALA A 824 -38.10 23.03 -3.06
C ALA A 824 -37.36 22.30 -1.92
N MET A 825 -37.83 22.42 -0.68
CA MET A 825 -37.24 21.75 0.48
C MET A 825 -37.28 20.23 0.37
N ARG A 826 -38.46 19.65 0.08
CA ARG A 826 -38.61 18.18 -0.06
C ARG A 826 -37.72 17.62 -1.16
N LEU A 827 -37.58 18.34 -2.26
CA LEU A 827 -36.71 17.94 -3.38
C LEU A 827 -35.23 18.10 -3.04
N ALA A 828 -34.85 19.11 -2.26
CA ALA A 828 -33.49 19.29 -1.78
C ALA A 828 -33.09 18.16 -0.82
N GLU A 829 -33.98 17.77 0.10
CA GLU A 829 -33.80 16.60 0.97
C GLU A 829 -33.58 15.33 0.17
N LEU A 830 -34.43 15.08 -0.84
CA LEU A 830 -34.29 13.92 -1.72
C LEU A 830 -32.96 13.94 -2.49
N SER A 831 -32.54 15.10 -3.00
CA SER A 831 -31.28 15.23 -3.73
C SER A 831 -30.07 14.91 -2.82
N VAL A 832 -30.06 15.45 -1.59
CA VAL A 832 -29.03 15.15 -0.59
C VAL A 832 -29.02 13.66 -0.24
N GLU A 833 -30.18 13.04 -0.01
CA GLU A 833 -30.29 11.61 0.32
C GLU A 833 -29.81 10.71 -0.82
N MET A 834 -30.10 11.06 -2.08
CA MET A 834 -29.70 10.26 -3.23
C MET A 834 -28.19 10.35 -3.49
N LEU A 835 -27.56 11.49 -3.17
CA LEU A 835 -26.11 11.72 -3.30
C LEU A 835 -25.31 11.31 -2.05
N ALA A 836 -25.96 11.18 -0.90
CA ALA A 836 -25.35 10.70 0.33
C ALA A 836 -24.72 9.32 0.11
N GLU A 837 -23.51 9.12 0.63
CA GLU A 837 -22.72 7.88 0.45
C GLU A 837 -22.38 7.53 -1.01
N GLY A 838 -22.62 8.47 -1.94
CA GLY A 838 -22.25 8.35 -3.35
C GLY A 838 -20.78 8.67 -3.62
N GLN A 839 -20.36 8.46 -4.87
CA GLN A 839 -18.97 8.65 -5.32
C GLN A 839 -18.63 10.08 -5.75
N TRP A 840 -19.56 11.01 -5.57
CA TRP A 840 -19.48 12.37 -6.12
C TRP A 840 -19.55 13.41 -4.99
N PRO A 841 -18.51 13.49 -4.13
CA PRO A 841 -18.55 14.30 -2.90
C PRO A 841 -18.74 15.79 -3.16
N PHE A 842 -18.27 16.30 -4.31
CA PHE A 842 -18.49 17.70 -4.67
C PHE A 842 -19.93 17.98 -5.07
N VAL A 843 -20.58 17.08 -5.81
CA VAL A 843 -22.00 17.24 -6.18
C VAL A 843 -22.90 17.09 -4.96
N TRP A 844 -22.58 16.16 -4.05
CA TRP A 844 -23.22 16.08 -2.73
C TRP A 844 -23.05 17.39 -1.93
N THR A 845 -21.86 17.98 -1.96
CA THR A 845 -21.61 19.29 -1.31
C THR A 845 -22.50 20.39 -1.88
N ILE A 846 -22.67 20.46 -3.21
CA ILE A 846 -23.56 21.42 -3.87
C ILE A 846 -25.00 21.26 -3.36
N ALA A 847 -25.52 20.02 -3.32
CA ALA A 847 -26.87 19.75 -2.83
C ALA A 847 -27.07 20.13 -1.35
N CYS A 848 -26.10 19.81 -0.48
CA CYS A 848 -26.12 20.19 0.94
C CYS A 848 -26.12 21.72 1.13
N LEU A 849 -25.27 22.45 0.40
CA LEU A 849 -25.21 23.90 0.51
C LEU A 849 -26.51 24.56 0.01
N HIS A 850 -27.09 24.07 -1.09
CA HIS A 850 -28.37 24.57 -1.58
C HIS A 850 -29.51 24.30 -0.59
N ARG A 851 -29.57 23.10 0.01
CA ARG A 851 -30.54 22.80 1.06
C ARG A 851 -30.39 23.76 2.25
N ALA A 852 -29.16 24.03 2.67
CA ALA A 852 -28.88 25.00 3.72
C ALA A 852 -29.34 26.43 3.34
N GLU A 853 -29.16 26.87 2.09
CA GLU A 853 -29.68 28.15 1.59
C GLU A 853 -31.22 28.23 1.75
N LEU A 854 -31.94 27.18 1.36
CA LEU A 854 -33.40 27.12 1.48
C LEU A 854 -33.87 27.11 2.94
N LEU A 855 -33.17 26.40 3.82
CA LEU A 855 -33.50 26.31 5.25
C LEU A 855 -33.38 27.70 5.92
N LEU A 856 -32.33 28.44 5.59
CA LEU A 856 -32.13 29.80 6.08
C LEU A 856 -33.18 30.80 5.55
N GLN A 857 -33.70 30.59 4.34
CA GLN A 857 -34.78 31.43 3.80
C GLN A 857 -36.10 31.27 4.56
N ARG A 858 -36.42 30.06 5.06
CA ARG A 858 -37.68 29.78 5.80
C ARG A 858 -37.72 30.42 7.20
N ARG A 859 -36.55 30.76 7.77
CA ARG A 859 -36.36 31.44 9.07
C ARG A 859 -37.05 30.75 10.27
N HIS A 860 -37.16 29.42 10.26
CA HIS A 860 -37.63 28.65 11.41
C HIS A 860 -36.45 28.25 12.33
N PRO A 861 -36.60 28.23 13.66
CA PRO A 861 -35.51 27.88 14.58
C PRO A 861 -34.90 26.48 14.36
N GLU A 862 -35.70 25.51 13.92
CA GLU A 862 -35.24 24.15 13.62
C GLU A 862 -34.44 24.08 12.30
N ASP A 863 -34.69 25.01 11.39
CA ASP A 863 -34.08 25.03 10.06
C ASP A 863 -32.61 25.50 10.12
N GLU A 864 -32.28 26.43 11.04
CA GLU A 864 -30.89 26.85 11.29
C GLU A 864 -30.03 25.69 11.81
N ALA A 865 -30.60 24.83 12.67
CA ALA A 865 -29.91 23.65 13.18
C ALA A 865 -29.64 22.61 12.08
N ALA A 866 -30.61 22.40 11.18
CA ALA A 866 -30.46 21.53 10.03
C ALA A 866 -29.44 22.06 9.02
N ALA A 867 -29.47 23.37 8.71
CA ALA A 867 -28.49 24.01 7.82
C ALA A 867 -27.06 23.90 8.38
N ARG A 868 -26.90 24.05 9.70
CA ARG A 868 -25.61 23.83 10.37
C ARG A 868 -25.16 22.37 10.29
N ALA A 869 -26.07 21.41 10.45
CA ALA A 869 -25.74 19.99 10.34
C ALA A 869 -25.23 19.62 8.93
N ASP A 870 -25.82 20.18 7.88
CA ASP A 870 -25.32 20.01 6.50
C ASP A 870 -23.90 20.56 6.33
N LEU A 871 -23.67 21.78 6.81
CA LEU A 871 -22.35 22.40 6.75
C LEU A 871 -21.32 21.60 7.56
N GLU A 872 -21.69 21.07 8.72
CA GLU A 872 -20.83 20.20 9.55
C GLU A 872 -20.44 18.92 8.82
N ALA A 873 -21.38 18.26 8.15
CA ALA A 873 -21.13 17.05 7.39
C ALA A 873 -20.16 17.31 6.23
N VAL A 874 -20.40 18.37 5.45
CA VAL A 874 -19.53 18.79 4.33
C VAL A 874 -18.12 19.11 4.83
N ILE A 875 -17.99 19.93 5.88
CA ILE A 875 -16.69 20.29 6.46
C ILE A 875 -15.95 19.05 6.96
N ALA A 876 -16.64 18.13 7.62
CA ALA A 876 -16.02 16.90 8.13
C ALA A 876 -15.41 16.07 7.02
N PHE A 877 -16.09 15.94 5.87
CA PHE A 877 -15.58 15.25 4.69
C PHE A 877 -14.31 15.91 4.13
N TRP A 878 -14.40 17.20 3.75
CA TRP A 878 -13.30 17.92 3.11
C TRP A 878 -12.09 18.11 4.04
N ARG A 879 -12.30 18.13 5.36
CA ARG A 879 -11.24 18.13 6.37
C ARG A 879 -10.46 16.82 6.42
N ARG A 880 -11.12 15.66 6.30
CA ARG A 880 -10.40 14.37 6.20
C ARG A 880 -9.46 14.36 5.00
N GLY A 881 -9.91 14.90 3.87
CA GLY A 881 -9.12 15.02 2.66
C GLY A 881 -8.01 16.08 2.69
N GLY A 882 -7.92 16.89 3.75
CA GLY A 882 -6.94 17.98 3.82
C GLY A 882 -7.17 19.08 2.77
N ALA A 883 -8.42 19.31 2.35
CA ALA A 883 -8.80 20.28 1.32
C ALA A 883 -8.71 21.74 1.82
N THR A 884 -7.51 22.20 2.14
CA THR A 884 -7.26 23.47 2.83
C THR A 884 -7.84 24.68 2.11
N TRP A 885 -7.69 24.75 0.78
CA TRP A 885 -8.23 25.85 -0.01
C TRP A 885 -9.76 25.86 -0.01
N PHE A 886 -10.39 24.71 -0.27
CA PHE A 886 -11.84 24.62 -0.34
C PHE A 886 -12.51 24.80 1.03
N LEU A 887 -11.87 24.37 2.12
CA LEU A 887 -12.34 24.69 3.48
C LEU A 887 -12.35 26.21 3.75
N GLY A 888 -11.40 26.96 3.18
CA GLY A 888 -11.41 28.42 3.22
C GLY A 888 -12.61 29.03 2.51
N ARG A 889 -12.99 28.45 1.35
CA ARG A 889 -14.20 28.83 0.59
C ARG A 889 -15.48 28.52 1.37
N LEU A 890 -15.59 27.34 1.97
CA LEU A 890 -16.74 26.97 2.83
C LEU A 890 -16.86 27.91 4.03
N ALA A 891 -15.74 28.31 4.63
CA ALA A 891 -15.73 29.30 5.71
C ALA A 891 -16.20 30.69 5.26
N ALA A 892 -15.89 31.10 4.03
CA ALA A 892 -16.39 32.34 3.46
C ALA A 892 -17.90 32.25 3.17
N TRP A 893 -18.37 31.14 2.61
CA TRP A 893 -19.79 30.90 2.37
C TRP A 893 -20.60 30.91 3.67
N ALA A 894 -20.11 30.27 4.74
CA ALA A 894 -20.79 30.28 6.05
C ALA A 894 -20.92 31.69 6.64
N ARG A 895 -19.85 32.50 6.54
CA ARG A 895 -19.88 33.91 6.97
C ARG A 895 -20.87 34.75 6.19
N ALA A 896 -21.04 34.49 4.89
CA ALA A 896 -21.98 35.22 4.05
C ALA A 896 -23.46 34.94 4.39
N HIS A 897 -23.72 33.83 5.09
CA HIS A 897 -25.06 33.36 5.45
C HIS A 897 -25.34 33.48 6.96
N ASP A 898 -24.55 34.26 7.69
CA ASP A 898 -24.64 34.45 9.14
C ASP A 898 -24.61 33.13 9.95
N LEU A 899 -24.07 32.06 9.37
CA LEU A 899 -23.86 30.79 10.05
C LEU A 899 -22.52 30.82 10.78
N SER A 900 -22.54 30.52 12.08
CA SER A 900 -21.30 30.24 12.80
C SER A 900 -20.63 29.05 12.15
N MET A 901 -19.38 29.23 11.72
CA MET A 901 -18.53 28.10 11.39
C MET A 901 -18.52 27.17 12.61
N PRO A 902 -18.89 25.89 12.45
CA PRO A 902 -18.80 24.93 13.53
C PRO A 902 -17.39 25.01 14.12
N PRO A 903 -17.24 25.13 15.45
CA PRO A 903 -15.91 25.22 16.07
C PRO A 903 -15.10 24.05 15.56
N VAL A 904 -13.90 24.33 15.03
CA VAL A 904 -12.98 23.30 14.59
C VAL A 904 -12.61 22.51 15.84
N PRO A 905 -13.02 21.24 16.03
CA PRO A 905 -12.41 20.43 17.06
C PRO A 905 -10.92 20.40 16.74
N ARG A 906 -10.12 20.95 17.67
CA ARG A 906 -8.67 21.11 17.59
C ARG A 906 -8.06 19.72 17.50
N ARG A 907 -7.94 19.17 16.29
CA ARG A 907 -7.94 17.72 16.05
C ARG A 907 -9.11 17.08 16.81
N ALA A 908 -10.20 16.77 16.11
CA ALA A 908 -10.73 15.43 16.35
C ALA A 908 -9.54 14.51 16.07
N ALA A 909 -8.94 13.97 17.14
CA ALA A 909 -8.05 12.83 17.02
C ALA A 909 -8.70 11.94 15.96
N SER A 910 -7.94 11.58 14.93
CA SER A 910 -8.31 10.54 13.97
C SER A 910 -9.29 9.61 14.67
N VAL A 911 -10.55 9.57 14.26
CA VAL A 911 -11.44 8.52 14.75
C VAL A 911 -10.68 7.26 14.38
N LYS A 912 -10.06 6.63 15.39
CA LYS A 912 -9.29 5.41 15.24
C LYS A 912 -10.35 4.36 14.95
N THR A 913 -10.78 4.31 13.69
CA THR A 913 -11.52 3.19 13.10
C THR A 913 -10.67 1.93 13.16
N ALA A 914 -9.35 2.08 13.28
CA ALA A 914 -8.45 1.02 13.68
C ALA A 914 -8.68 0.61 15.14
N LEU A 915 -8.98 -0.68 15.34
CA LEU A 915 -8.92 -1.32 16.65
C LEU A 915 -7.55 -1.04 17.29
N THR A 916 -7.56 -0.63 18.55
CA THR A 916 -6.31 -0.57 19.34
C THR A 916 -5.71 -1.98 19.44
N PRO A 917 -4.39 -2.13 19.69
CA PRO A 917 -3.76 -3.45 19.80
C PRO A 917 -4.50 -4.39 20.76
N ARG A 918 -5.02 -3.83 21.87
CA ARG A 918 -5.79 -4.59 22.86
C ARG A 918 -7.19 -4.98 22.40
N GLU A 919 -7.85 -4.11 21.64
CA GLU A 919 -9.14 -4.43 21.02
C GLU A 919 -8.97 -5.42 19.87
N ARG A 920 -7.85 -5.38 19.14
CA ARG A 920 -7.51 -6.35 18.10
C ARG A 920 -7.27 -7.73 18.70
N GLU A 921 -6.48 -7.82 19.76
CA GLU A 921 -6.25 -9.08 20.50
C GLU A 921 -7.56 -9.68 21.06
N VAL A 922 -8.47 -8.84 21.59
CA VAL A 922 -9.81 -9.28 21.99
C VAL A 922 -10.63 -9.74 20.78
N ALA A 923 -10.55 -9.06 19.64
CA ALA A 923 -11.28 -9.40 18.44
C ALA A 923 -10.75 -10.67 17.75
N ASP A 924 -9.44 -10.93 17.80
CA ASP A 924 -8.79 -12.16 17.36
C ASP A 924 -9.27 -13.36 18.22
N LEU A 925 -9.31 -13.19 19.54
CA LEU A 925 -9.86 -14.22 20.45
C LEU A 925 -11.37 -14.45 20.23
N ILE A 926 -12.12 -13.41 19.84
CA ILE A 926 -13.53 -13.57 19.42
C ILE A 926 -13.61 -14.39 18.13
N ALA A 927 -12.71 -14.17 17.17
CA ALA A 927 -12.64 -14.95 15.92
C ALA A 927 -12.26 -16.42 16.16
N GLU A 928 -11.46 -16.70 17.18
CA GLU A 928 -11.15 -18.05 17.66
C GLU A 928 -12.29 -18.71 18.47
N GLY A 929 -13.42 -18.03 18.66
CA GLY A 929 -14.61 -18.56 19.32
C GLY A 929 -14.62 -18.47 20.85
N PHE A 930 -13.71 -17.69 21.45
CA PHE A 930 -13.64 -17.56 22.92
C PHE A 930 -14.81 -16.72 23.45
N THR A 931 -15.35 -17.09 24.61
CA THR A 931 -16.38 -16.32 25.36
C THR A 931 -15.76 -15.18 26.19
N ASN A 932 -16.56 -14.20 26.64
CA ASN A 932 -16.05 -13.07 27.46
C ASN A 932 -15.27 -13.54 28.69
N ARG A 933 -15.73 -14.60 29.37
CA ARG A 933 -15.03 -15.20 30.51
C ARG A 933 -13.69 -15.82 30.13
N GLN A 934 -13.61 -16.49 28.99
CA GLN A 934 -12.37 -17.09 28.52
C GLN A 934 -11.38 -16.03 28.03
N ILE A 935 -11.86 -14.99 27.34
CA ILE A 935 -11.06 -13.80 26.97
C ILE A 935 -10.52 -13.13 28.22
N ALA A 936 -11.38 -12.90 29.22
CA ALA A 936 -10.99 -12.32 30.50
C ALA A 936 -9.89 -13.13 31.20
N THR A 937 -9.99 -14.46 31.18
CA THR A 937 -8.98 -15.35 31.77
C THR A 937 -7.67 -15.34 30.97
N ARG A 938 -7.75 -15.42 29.63
CA ARG A 938 -6.61 -15.45 28.71
C ARG A 938 -5.82 -14.14 28.73
N LEU A 939 -6.54 -13.02 28.80
CA LEU A 939 -5.97 -11.68 28.81
C LEU A 939 -5.73 -11.13 30.23
N VAL A 940 -6.08 -11.91 31.26
CA VAL A 940 -5.98 -11.56 32.68
C VAL A 940 -6.64 -10.20 32.99
N ILE A 941 -7.88 -10.04 32.53
CA ILE A 941 -8.76 -8.89 32.80
C ILE A 941 -10.08 -9.38 33.42
N SER A 942 -10.91 -8.47 33.93
CA SER A 942 -12.24 -8.86 34.42
C SER A 942 -13.20 -9.16 33.26
N GLU A 943 -14.18 -10.04 33.48
CA GLU A 943 -15.21 -10.38 32.46
C GLU A 943 -15.98 -9.13 31.99
N ARG A 944 -16.23 -8.19 32.90
CA ARG A 944 -16.84 -6.88 32.59
C ARG A 944 -15.94 -6.01 31.71
N THR A 945 -14.63 -6.10 31.87
CA THR A 945 -13.67 -5.39 31.02
C THR A 945 -13.61 -6.00 29.63
N ALA A 946 -13.67 -7.33 29.51
CA ALA A 946 -13.77 -8.01 28.23
C ALA A 946 -15.07 -7.61 27.50
N GLU A 947 -16.20 -7.55 28.21
CA GLU A 947 -17.48 -7.09 27.69
C GLU A 947 -17.43 -5.64 27.17
N SER A 948 -16.87 -4.71 27.94
CA SER A 948 -16.68 -3.32 27.48
C SER A 948 -15.71 -3.20 26.30
N HIS A 949 -14.73 -4.10 26.16
CA HIS A 949 -13.90 -4.17 24.95
C HIS A 949 -14.71 -4.67 23.76
N VAL A 950 -15.55 -5.69 23.93
CA VAL A 950 -16.45 -6.18 22.88
C VAL A 950 -17.40 -5.08 22.41
N GLU A 951 -18.03 -4.33 23.31
CA GLU A 951 -18.90 -3.20 22.96
C GLU A 951 -18.16 -2.13 22.16
N ARG A 952 -16.96 -1.72 22.60
CA ARG A 952 -16.14 -0.75 21.86
C ARG A 952 -15.67 -1.26 20.51
N ILE A 953 -15.38 -2.55 20.39
CA ILE A 953 -15.05 -3.19 19.11
C ILE A 953 -16.28 -3.17 18.19
N MET A 954 -17.48 -3.47 18.72
CA MET A 954 -18.73 -3.41 17.95
C MET A 954 -18.99 -2.00 17.41
N ASP A 955 -18.81 -0.99 18.26
CA ASP A 955 -18.98 0.42 17.87
C ASP A 955 -17.95 0.85 16.83
N LYS A 956 -16.67 0.48 16.99
CA LYS A 956 -15.59 0.87 16.07
C LYS A 956 -15.65 0.16 14.73
N LEU A 957 -16.09 -1.11 14.72
CA LEU A 957 -16.28 -1.87 13.48
C LEU A 957 -17.67 -1.66 12.88
N ALA A 958 -18.59 -0.97 13.55
CA ALA A 958 -19.99 -0.86 13.17
C ALA A 958 -20.61 -2.25 12.87
N VAL A 959 -20.50 -3.17 13.83
CA VAL A 959 -21.14 -4.51 13.79
C VAL A 959 -22.20 -4.61 14.87
N ARG A 960 -23.23 -5.43 14.63
CA ARG A 960 -24.40 -5.54 15.52
C ARG A 960 -24.25 -6.62 16.57
N ASN A 961 -23.33 -7.57 16.36
CA ASN A 961 -23.15 -8.71 17.25
C ASN A 961 -21.72 -9.24 17.19
N ARG A 962 -21.39 -10.08 18.18
CA ARG A 962 -20.08 -10.72 18.32
C ARG A 962 -19.69 -11.60 17.12
N ALA A 963 -20.65 -12.25 16.46
CA ALA A 963 -20.37 -13.12 15.32
C ALA A 963 -19.86 -12.33 14.10
N GLU A 964 -20.36 -11.11 13.92
CA GLU A 964 -19.87 -10.19 12.88
C GLU A 964 -18.46 -9.65 13.17
N ILE A 965 -18.02 -9.56 14.44
CA ILE A 965 -16.62 -9.28 14.79
C ILE A 965 -15.72 -10.40 14.29
N ALA A 966 -16.08 -11.66 14.59
CA ALA A 966 -15.32 -12.83 14.18
C ALA A 966 -15.19 -12.93 12.65
N ALA A 967 -16.27 -12.64 11.92
CA ALA A 967 -16.27 -12.63 10.46
C ALA A 967 -15.34 -11.55 9.86
N ARG A 968 -15.29 -10.35 10.46
CA ARG A 968 -14.43 -9.24 9.99
C ARG A 968 -12.95 -9.44 10.31
N VAL A 969 -12.62 -10.03 11.45
CA VAL A 969 -11.23 -10.24 11.87
C VAL A 969 -10.61 -11.48 11.22
N GLY A 970 -11.39 -12.56 11.06
CA GLY A 970 -10.93 -13.76 10.37
C GLY A 970 -10.55 -13.54 8.88
N ALA A 971 -11.07 -12.48 8.25
CA ALA A 971 -10.70 -12.07 6.90
C ALA A 971 -9.39 -11.27 6.83
N ALA A 972 -8.97 -10.62 7.92
CA ALA A 972 -7.76 -9.79 7.96
C ALA A 972 -6.48 -10.55 8.37
N GLY A 973 -6.62 -11.76 8.94
CA GLY A 973 -5.50 -12.62 9.33
C GLY A 973 -5.06 -13.63 8.26
N ARG A 974 -5.63 -13.57 7.06
CA ARG A 974 -5.27 -14.42 5.90
C ARG A 974 -4.89 -13.61 4.64
N ALA A 975 -4.72 -12.30 4.79
CA ALA A 975 -4.29 -11.37 3.73
C ALA A 975 -2.82 -11.01 3.90
#